data_AF-A0A814YR58-F1
#
_entry.id   AF-A0A814YR58-F1
#
_cell.length_a   1.000
_cell.length_b   1.000
_cell.length_c   1.000
_cell.angle_alpha   90.00
_cell.angle_beta   90.00
_cell.angle_gamma   90.00
#
_symmetry.space_group_name_H-M   'P 1'
#
loop_
_entity.id
_entity.type
_entity.pdbx_description
1 polymer ?
#
loop_
_entity_poly.entity_id
_entity_poly.type
_entity_poly.pdbx_seq_one_letter_code
_entity_poly.pdbx_strand_id
1 'polypeptide(L)'
;MQSLAICARLVARAVSGTEAENFLYNSLLRLSTSSSIHHSQQSNRLAITPSPAITRSVHLLTATSGYNGHEDEEDEDKGHLRKKKNSAKIQRTNRSNVYGDDAFFTAKNRLGDFLGVADGVGGWREHGIDPSLFSSSLMEACKSLVDNKLIDLNPLTLKELLSKAYKQLLEEKQCIIGSSTACIVALHHEKSILHTANLGDSGFVIIRQNAIVHRSQEQQHYFNSPFQLSIHPEMKGQRLIADRPEQASITSFNVEENDCILVATDGIWDNLPDSTILEEVNKLAEPTLDNLQQIAHALAKRALDNGHDPKFNSPFAKNAKKALGINIIVRQGATIYQRRFNHRSHPRVLITGGCGQLGVPLAKRLRELYGRESIVLSDIVRPSDELLEQGTYRYADVLDIKQVQELLVNNQIDWLIHLSALLSAVGERDVPLAMKLNIEGTHNILELARKYKCRLFIPSTIGAFGPDSPRNPTPDFCIQRPRTIYGVSKVHAELLGEYFHHRYGVDFRCLRFPGIISADTKPGGGTTDYAIEIFHEALKTGSYKCYLRGDTRLPMMWIDDCIQSIVSIMETPSNQLKQRTYNVSAMSFTPDELAKAIQKYKPKFRISSEPDERQKIADSWPEVFDDRNAREHWNWNPKVDLDGLVQRMFAYLEKQ
;
A
#
# COMPACT_ATOMS: atom_id res chain seq x y z
N MET A 1 16.04 1.30 -35.79
CA MET A 1 16.34 0.12 -36.65
C MET A 1 17.71 -0.51 -36.37
N GLN A 2 18.50 -0.04 -35.39
CA GLN A 2 19.67 -0.76 -34.85
C GLN A 2 19.54 -1.11 -33.35
N SER A 3 18.45 -0.70 -32.69
CA SER A 3 18.07 -1.07 -31.31
C SER A 3 17.34 -2.43 -31.21
N LEU A 4 17.22 -3.18 -32.32
CA LEU A 4 16.77 -4.58 -32.35
C LEU A 4 17.94 -5.57 -32.20
N ALA A 5 19.19 -5.10 -32.15
CA ALA A 5 20.39 -5.95 -32.22
C ALA A 5 20.98 -6.35 -30.86
N ILE A 6 20.43 -5.88 -29.72
CA ILE A 6 20.95 -6.22 -28.38
C ILE A 6 20.11 -7.29 -27.67
N CYS A 7 18.89 -7.57 -28.15
CA CYS A 7 18.23 -8.87 -27.91
C CYS A 7 18.95 -10.03 -28.64
N ALA A 8 20.01 -9.78 -29.42
CA ALA A 8 20.56 -10.71 -30.39
C ALA A 8 21.87 -11.42 -29.96
N ARG A 9 22.11 -11.71 -28.66
CA ARG A 9 23.34 -12.44 -28.28
C ARG A 9 23.29 -13.57 -27.25
N LEU A 10 22.21 -13.89 -26.53
CA LEU A 10 22.31 -14.93 -25.48
C LEU A 10 21.04 -15.76 -25.24
N VAL A 11 20.63 -16.54 -26.25
CA VAL A 11 20.02 -17.88 -26.02
C VAL A 11 21.09 -18.98 -26.26
N ALA A 12 22.37 -18.61 -26.23
CA ALA A 12 23.46 -19.55 -26.46
C ALA A 12 23.59 -20.55 -25.30
N ARG A 13 23.30 -21.81 -25.62
CA ARG A 13 23.65 -23.07 -24.91
C ARG A 13 22.70 -23.54 -23.81
N ALA A 14 21.56 -24.06 -24.24
CA ALA A 14 20.91 -25.23 -23.64
C ALA A 14 20.42 -26.17 -24.76
N VAL A 15 21.36 -26.73 -25.51
CA VAL A 15 21.13 -27.93 -26.35
C VAL A 15 22.22 -28.92 -25.92
N SER A 16 21.78 -30.05 -25.39
CA SER A 16 22.65 -31.16 -24.96
C SER A 16 23.46 -31.67 -26.16
N GLY A 17 24.74 -31.96 -25.90
CA GLY A 17 25.78 -32.01 -26.91
C GLY A 17 25.70 -33.16 -27.92
N THR A 18 26.07 -32.85 -29.15
CA THR A 18 27.22 -33.42 -29.89
C THR A 18 27.43 -32.55 -31.12
N GLU A 19 28.38 -31.61 -31.09
CA GLU A 19 29.09 -31.05 -32.27
C GLU A 19 30.13 -30.01 -31.81
N ALA A 20 31.04 -30.46 -30.94
CA ALA A 20 32.30 -29.78 -30.68
C ALA A 20 33.44 -30.71 -31.08
N GLU A 21 33.41 -31.17 -32.33
CA GLU A 21 34.57 -31.69 -33.07
C GLU A 21 34.16 -31.85 -34.54
N ASN A 22 34.90 -31.18 -35.44
CA ASN A 22 34.79 -31.14 -36.91
C ASN A 22 33.73 -30.23 -37.55
N PHE A 23 34.07 -28.95 -37.77
CA PHE A 23 33.97 -28.35 -39.12
C PHE A 23 34.78 -27.04 -39.19
N LEU A 24 36.08 -27.19 -39.44
CA LEU A 24 36.92 -26.14 -40.03
C LEU A 24 37.44 -26.74 -41.34
N TYR A 25 36.88 -26.36 -42.48
CA TYR A 25 37.60 -26.11 -43.75
C TYR A 25 36.64 -25.83 -44.92
N ASN A 26 36.58 -24.57 -45.36
CA ASN A 26 36.95 -24.10 -46.71
C ASN A 26 36.16 -22.87 -47.14
N SER A 27 36.83 -21.72 -47.14
CA SER A 27 36.97 -20.88 -48.34
C SER A 27 38.17 -19.94 -48.19
N LEU A 28 39.32 -20.45 -48.63
CA LEU A 28 40.41 -19.81 -49.38
C LEU A 28 41.08 -18.49 -48.91
N LEU A 29 42.43 -18.61 -48.90
CA LEU A 29 43.48 -17.65 -49.25
C LEU A 29 43.98 -16.64 -48.19
N ARG A 30 45.09 -16.98 -47.50
CA ARG A 30 46.49 -16.68 -47.91
C ARG A 30 47.53 -17.07 -46.84
N LEU A 31 48.58 -17.76 -47.30
CA LEU A 31 50.00 -17.79 -46.83
C LEU A 31 50.23 -18.37 -45.40
N SER A 32 51.16 -19.27 -45.10
CA SER A 32 52.30 -19.90 -45.80
C SER A 32 52.85 -21.00 -44.87
N THR A 33 53.29 -22.16 -45.43
CA THR A 33 54.41 -23.05 -45.00
C THR A 33 54.48 -23.53 -43.53
N SER A 34 54.72 -24.79 -43.13
CA SER A 34 55.26 -25.99 -43.78
C SER A 34 55.26 -27.17 -42.76
N SER A 35 55.29 -28.40 -43.27
CA SER A 35 56.04 -29.59 -42.78
C SER A 35 55.67 -30.31 -41.46
N SER A 36 54.93 -31.43 -41.60
CA SER A 36 55.32 -32.85 -41.36
C SER A 36 55.70 -33.39 -39.95
N ILE A 37 55.10 -34.54 -39.55
CA ILE A 37 55.71 -35.89 -39.26
C ILE A 37 54.86 -36.75 -38.26
N HIS A 38 54.68 -38.03 -38.65
CA HIS A 38 54.35 -39.32 -37.97
C HIS A 38 54.16 -39.47 -36.43
N HIS A 39 53.23 -40.33 -35.97
CA HIS A 39 53.39 -41.79 -35.72
C HIS A 39 52.32 -42.40 -34.74
N SER A 40 51.71 -43.51 -35.17
CA SER A 40 51.18 -44.72 -34.45
C SER A 40 50.95 -44.77 -32.93
N GLN A 41 49.83 -45.36 -32.49
CA GLN A 41 49.75 -46.77 -32.03
C GLN A 41 48.33 -47.19 -31.58
N GLN A 42 48.01 -48.47 -31.84
CA GLN A 42 46.78 -49.20 -31.50
C GLN A 42 46.69 -49.57 -30.01
N SER A 43 45.48 -49.71 -29.47
CA SER A 43 45.09 -50.94 -28.77
C SER A 43 43.56 -51.07 -28.62
N ASN A 44 43.07 -52.28 -28.93
CA ASN A 44 41.69 -52.74 -28.92
C ASN A 44 41.08 -52.80 -27.51
N ARG A 45 39.75 -52.54 -27.39
CA ARG A 45 38.79 -53.50 -26.83
C ARG A 45 37.32 -53.04 -26.89
N LEU A 46 36.49 -53.99 -27.35
CA LEU A 46 35.06 -54.20 -27.07
C LEU A 46 34.05 -53.24 -27.72
N ALA A 47 33.56 -53.68 -28.89
CA ALA A 47 32.36 -53.18 -29.53
C ALA A 47 31.11 -53.53 -28.69
N ILE A 48 30.56 -52.52 -28.03
CA ILE A 48 29.14 -52.47 -27.68
C ILE A 48 28.55 -51.46 -28.66
N THR A 49 27.72 -51.91 -29.59
CA THR A 49 26.93 -51.04 -30.46
C THR A 49 26.00 -50.18 -29.60
N PRO A 50 26.15 -48.84 -29.56
CA PRO A 50 25.14 -47.99 -28.95
C PRO A 50 23.94 -47.94 -29.90
N SER A 51 22.79 -48.36 -29.39
CA SER A 51 21.47 -48.01 -29.90
C SER A 51 21.41 -46.49 -30.16
N PRO A 52 20.74 -45.99 -31.21
CA PRO A 52 20.77 -44.57 -31.56
C PRO A 52 20.28 -43.74 -30.36
N ALA A 53 21.14 -42.84 -29.90
CA ALA A 53 20.81 -41.87 -28.86
C ALA A 53 19.70 -40.96 -29.39
N ILE A 54 18.49 -41.15 -28.88
CA ILE A 54 17.39 -40.21 -29.05
C ILE A 54 17.77 -38.96 -28.27
N THR A 55 18.18 -37.91 -28.99
CA THR A 55 18.52 -36.59 -28.48
C THR A 55 17.24 -35.90 -27.97
N ARG A 56 16.97 -36.06 -26.67
CA ARG A 56 15.86 -35.36 -26.00
C ARG A 56 16.19 -33.87 -25.88
N SER A 57 15.41 -33.01 -26.54
CA SER A 57 15.53 -31.55 -26.48
C SER A 57 14.42 -30.95 -25.60
N VAL A 58 14.79 -30.04 -24.70
CA VAL A 58 13.87 -29.21 -23.89
C VAL A 58 14.30 -27.77 -24.11
N HIS A 59 13.35 -26.87 -24.33
CA HIS A 59 13.65 -25.52 -24.80
C HIS A 59 13.34 -24.48 -23.72
N LEU A 60 14.35 -23.70 -23.34
CA LEU A 60 14.25 -22.60 -22.36
C LEU A 60 14.11 -21.26 -23.09
N LEU A 61 13.09 -20.49 -22.71
CA LEU A 61 12.76 -19.17 -23.23
C LEU A 61 12.64 -18.15 -22.10
N THR A 62 13.20 -16.96 -22.30
CA THR A 62 12.95 -15.79 -21.45
C THR A 62 12.31 -14.66 -22.23
N ALA A 63 11.45 -13.90 -21.57
CA ALA A 63 10.98 -12.61 -22.07
C ALA A 63 10.89 -11.62 -20.91
N THR A 64 11.50 -10.45 -21.06
CA THR A 64 11.44 -9.33 -20.10
C THR A 64 10.98 -8.07 -20.83
N SER A 65 10.37 -7.12 -20.12
CA SER A 65 9.79 -5.91 -20.73
C SER A 65 10.67 -4.65 -20.59
N GLY A 66 11.85 -4.78 -19.96
CA GLY A 66 12.77 -3.68 -19.62
C GLY A 66 13.88 -3.40 -20.64
N TYR A 67 14.12 -2.11 -20.92
CA TYR A 67 15.21 -1.58 -21.76
C TYR A 67 16.47 -1.29 -20.93
N ASN A 68 17.64 -1.83 -21.30
CA ASN A 68 18.94 -1.48 -20.71
C ASN A 68 19.85 -0.82 -21.76
N GLY A 69 20.11 0.48 -21.61
CA GLY A 69 21.09 1.21 -22.41
C GLY A 69 22.41 1.36 -21.67
N HIS A 70 23.41 0.53 -22.01
CA HIS A 70 24.82 0.78 -21.72
C HIS A 70 25.57 0.73 -23.06
N GLU A 71 26.04 1.89 -23.54
CA GLU A 71 27.15 1.96 -24.50
C GLU A 71 28.35 2.54 -23.75
N ASP A 72 29.49 1.88 -23.90
CA ASP A 72 30.79 2.30 -23.39
C ASP A 72 31.26 3.53 -24.17
N GLU A 73 31.32 4.70 -23.53
CA GLU A 73 32.17 5.81 -23.97
C GLU A 73 33.39 5.89 -23.05
N GLU A 74 34.55 5.56 -23.63
CA GLU A 74 35.86 5.87 -23.08
C GLU A 74 36.01 7.40 -22.99
N ASP A 75 35.94 7.96 -21.78
CA ASP A 75 36.25 9.38 -21.55
C ASP A 75 37.59 9.52 -20.81
N GLU A 76 38.53 10.16 -21.50
CA GLU A 76 39.89 10.44 -21.07
C GLU A 76 39.96 11.25 -19.77
N ASP A 77 40.87 10.81 -18.91
CA ASP A 77 41.27 11.42 -17.65
C ASP A 77 41.80 12.85 -17.84
N LYS A 78 41.11 13.85 -17.27
CA LYS A 78 41.72 15.15 -16.92
C LYS A 78 41.40 15.47 -15.46
N GLY A 79 42.34 15.06 -14.61
CA GLY A 79 42.26 15.22 -13.17
C GLY A 79 42.14 16.66 -12.68
N HIS A 80 41.58 16.79 -11.48
CA HIS A 80 41.96 17.80 -10.48
C HIS A 80 41.67 17.25 -9.08
N LEU A 81 42.71 17.12 -8.27
CA LEU A 81 42.68 16.69 -6.87
C LEU A 81 41.82 17.63 -6.00
N ARG A 82 40.89 17.06 -5.21
CA ARG A 82 40.52 17.64 -3.90
C ARG A 82 40.12 16.55 -2.91
N LYS A 83 40.80 16.55 -1.76
CA LYS A 83 40.69 15.57 -0.66
C LYS A 83 39.49 15.84 0.27
N LYS A 84 38.87 14.71 0.69
CA LYS A 84 38.17 14.38 1.96
C LYS A 84 36.81 15.04 2.30
N LYS A 85 35.78 14.18 2.43
CA LYS A 85 35.15 13.77 3.71
C LYS A 85 34.25 12.53 3.50
N ASN A 86 34.30 11.59 4.45
CA ASN A 86 33.49 10.35 4.47
C ASN A 86 32.03 10.65 4.87
N SER A 87 31.12 10.39 3.95
CA SER A 87 29.67 10.20 4.17
C SER A 87 29.21 9.17 3.13
N ALA A 88 28.48 8.13 3.53
CA ALA A 88 27.90 7.16 2.60
C ALA A 88 27.17 7.89 1.47
N LYS A 89 27.70 7.81 0.24
CA LYS A 89 27.08 8.41 -0.95
C LYS A 89 25.91 7.53 -1.35
N ILE A 90 24.69 7.98 -1.04
CA ILE A 90 23.48 7.51 -1.72
C ILE A 90 23.66 7.83 -3.20
N GLN A 91 23.56 6.82 -4.05
CA GLN A 91 23.75 6.93 -5.50
C GLN A 91 22.55 7.70 -6.08
N ARG A 92 22.66 9.03 -6.10
CA ARG A 92 21.70 9.91 -6.78
C ARG A 92 22.13 10.03 -8.24
N THR A 93 21.36 9.48 -9.16
CA THR A 93 21.58 9.67 -10.60
C THR A 93 20.70 10.82 -11.11
N ASN A 94 21.35 11.81 -11.74
CA ASN A 94 20.72 12.79 -12.61
C ASN A 94 20.79 12.22 -14.03
N ARG A 95 19.69 11.71 -14.58
CA ARG A 95 19.45 11.62 -16.04
C ARG A 95 18.03 11.14 -16.32
N SER A 96 17.28 11.99 -17.02
CA SER A 96 16.05 11.64 -17.72
C SER A 96 16.43 10.81 -18.96
N ASN A 97 16.27 9.48 -18.93
CA ASN A 97 15.81 8.63 -20.05
C ASN A 97 16.15 7.14 -19.84
N VAL A 98 15.07 6.33 -19.78
CA VAL A 98 14.92 4.90 -20.06
C VAL A 98 15.76 3.89 -19.25
N TYR A 99 15.19 3.39 -18.16
CA TYR A 99 15.65 2.23 -17.38
C TYR A 99 14.54 1.17 -17.33
N GLY A 100 14.84 -0.06 -17.75
CA GLY A 100 14.01 -1.24 -17.53
C GLY A 100 14.29 -1.82 -16.15
N ASP A 101 13.23 -2.21 -15.42
CA ASP A 101 13.36 -2.72 -14.05
C ASP A 101 13.72 -4.20 -14.00
N ASP A 102 13.46 -4.93 -15.07
CA ASP A 102 13.62 -6.37 -15.17
C ASP A 102 15.07 -6.76 -15.45
N ALA A 103 15.52 -7.85 -14.85
CA ALA A 103 16.79 -8.49 -15.13
C ALA A 103 16.61 -9.99 -15.33
N PHE A 104 17.58 -10.63 -15.99
CA PHE A 104 17.61 -12.08 -16.14
C PHE A 104 19.06 -12.59 -16.09
N PHE A 105 19.22 -13.90 -15.86
CA PHE A 105 20.48 -14.59 -16.11
C PHE A 105 20.27 -15.96 -16.73
N THR A 106 21.27 -16.41 -17.47
CA THR A 106 21.43 -17.79 -17.93
C THR A 106 22.76 -18.31 -17.43
N ALA A 107 22.80 -19.54 -16.90
CA ALA A 107 24.04 -20.19 -16.49
C ALA A 107 23.94 -21.70 -16.73
N LYS A 108 25.09 -22.38 -16.73
CA LYS A 108 25.13 -23.85 -16.84
C LYS A 108 26.20 -24.41 -15.93
N ASN A 109 25.94 -25.57 -15.36
CA ASN A 109 26.94 -26.34 -14.65
C ASN A 109 26.93 -27.80 -15.16
N ARG A 110 27.64 -28.69 -14.46
CA ARG A 110 27.71 -30.11 -14.84
C ARG A 110 26.37 -30.85 -14.73
N LEU A 111 25.47 -30.39 -13.84
CA LEU A 111 24.24 -31.08 -13.49
C LEU A 111 23.01 -30.55 -14.23
N GLY A 112 23.03 -29.29 -14.67
CA GLY A 112 21.89 -28.67 -15.31
C GLY A 112 22.12 -27.29 -15.92
N ASP A 113 21.10 -26.83 -16.63
CA ASP A 113 20.97 -25.48 -17.19
C ASP A 113 20.08 -24.63 -16.29
N PHE A 114 20.47 -23.39 -16.04
CA PHE A 114 19.83 -22.46 -15.12
C PHE A 114 19.35 -21.23 -15.85
N LEU A 115 18.18 -20.76 -15.44
CA LEU A 115 17.58 -19.54 -15.94
C LEU A 115 16.88 -18.82 -14.80
N GLY A 116 17.06 -17.51 -14.72
CA GLY A 116 16.34 -16.71 -13.74
C GLY A 116 15.92 -15.37 -14.28
N VAL A 117 14.82 -14.84 -13.73
CA VAL A 117 14.30 -13.50 -13.98
C VAL A 117 14.00 -12.82 -12.64
N ALA A 118 14.13 -11.51 -12.61
CA ALA A 118 13.75 -10.66 -11.49
C ALA A 118 13.11 -9.39 -12.01
N ASP A 119 12.02 -8.97 -11.39
CA ASP A 119 11.39 -7.68 -11.64
C ASP A 119 11.70 -6.70 -10.51
N GLY A 120 12.36 -5.59 -10.84
CA GLY A 120 12.71 -4.53 -9.91
C GLY A 120 11.49 -3.65 -9.57
N VAL A 121 11.31 -3.35 -8.29
CA VAL A 121 10.08 -2.66 -7.86
C VAL A 121 10.12 -1.19 -8.23
N GLY A 122 9.34 -0.81 -9.24
CA GLY A 122 9.33 0.53 -9.82
C GLY A 122 9.10 1.69 -8.84
N GLY A 123 8.44 1.44 -7.70
CA GLY A 123 8.16 2.44 -6.66
C GLY A 123 9.39 3.09 -6.04
N TRP A 124 10.56 2.45 -6.13
CA TRP A 124 11.83 3.01 -5.66
C TRP A 124 12.25 4.30 -6.39
N ARG A 125 11.77 4.51 -7.62
CA ARG A 125 12.04 5.72 -8.39
C ARG A 125 11.56 6.99 -7.68
N GLU A 126 10.47 6.93 -6.93
CA GLU A 126 9.97 8.06 -6.14
C GLU A 126 10.96 8.52 -5.05
N HIS A 127 11.87 7.63 -4.65
CA HIS A 127 12.92 7.89 -3.68
C HIS A 127 14.28 8.17 -4.34
N GLY A 128 14.32 8.32 -5.66
CA GLY A 128 15.55 8.53 -6.43
C GLY A 128 16.47 7.31 -6.46
N ILE A 129 15.91 6.11 -6.26
CA ILE A 129 16.61 4.83 -6.32
C ILE A 129 16.23 4.14 -7.63
N ASP A 130 17.22 3.64 -8.34
CA ASP A 130 17.05 2.91 -9.60
C ASP A 130 16.68 1.45 -9.32
N PRO A 131 15.45 0.98 -9.65
CA PRO A 131 15.02 -0.38 -9.35
C PRO A 131 15.81 -1.45 -10.12
N SER A 132 16.35 -1.09 -11.29
CA SER A 132 17.12 -2.00 -12.15
C SER A 132 18.39 -2.51 -11.48
N LEU A 133 19.00 -1.69 -10.61
CA LEU A 133 20.24 -2.04 -9.92
C LEU A 133 20.05 -3.25 -9.01
N PHE A 134 18.94 -3.31 -8.28
CA PHE A 134 18.68 -4.41 -7.36
C PHE A 134 18.44 -5.72 -8.11
N SER A 135 17.56 -5.70 -9.12
CA SER A 135 17.24 -6.88 -9.92
C SER A 135 18.46 -7.37 -10.71
N SER A 136 19.22 -6.47 -11.34
CA SER A 136 20.44 -6.83 -12.09
C SER A 136 21.51 -7.43 -11.20
N SER A 137 21.81 -6.81 -10.05
CA SER A 137 22.80 -7.33 -9.12
C SER A 137 22.39 -8.67 -8.53
N LEU A 138 21.10 -8.88 -8.25
CA LEU A 138 20.60 -10.17 -7.77
C LEU A 138 20.80 -11.28 -8.82
N MET A 139 20.47 -11.00 -10.09
CA MET A 139 20.65 -11.97 -11.18
C MET A 139 22.14 -12.23 -11.48
N GLU A 140 23.00 -11.22 -11.40
CA GLU A 140 24.45 -11.37 -11.57
C GLU A 140 25.08 -12.20 -10.43
N ALA A 141 24.66 -11.97 -9.18
CA ALA A 141 25.07 -12.77 -8.04
C ALA A 141 24.64 -14.24 -8.19
N CYS A 142 23.41 -14.50 -8.66
CA CYS A 142 22.95 -15.85 -8.97
C CYS A 142 23.82 -16.51 -10.04
N LYS A 143 24.09 -15.81 -11.15
CA LYS A 143 24.95 -16.32 -12.23
C LYS A 143 26.35 -16.67 -11.72
N SER A 144 26.98 -15.78 -10.97
CA SER A 144 28.31 -15.98 -10.39
C SER A 144 28.37 -17.20 -9.48
N LEU A 145 27.35 -17.43 -8.66
CA LEU A 145 27.27 -18.59 -7.77
C LEU A 145 27.12 -19.92 -8.54
N VAL A 146 26.39 -19.93 -9.67
CA VAL A 146 26.27 -21.11 -10.54
C VAL A 146 27.58 -21.40 -11.27
N ASP A 147 28.23 -20.37 -11.83
CA ASP A 147 29.48 -20.50 -12.60
C ASP A 147 30.64 -21.02 -11.72
N ASN A 148 30.63 -20.73 -10.42
CA ASN A 148 31.66 -21.13 -9.44
C ASN A 148 31.52 -22.58 -8.90
N LYS A 149 30.79 -23.46 -9.59
CA LYS A 149 30.74 -24.94 -9.45
C LYS A 149 30.20 -25.54 -8.13
N LEU A 150 29.46 -24.80 -7.29
CA LEU A 150 29.12 -25.23 -5.91
C LEU A 150 27.67 -25.70 -5.66
N ILE A 151 26.91 -26.12 -6.68
CA ILE A 151 25.48 -26.39 -6.51
C ILE A 151 25.15 -27.82 -6.95
N ASP A 152 24.90 -28.71 -5.99
CA ASP A 152 24.14 -29.95 -6.22
C ASP A 152 22.73 -29.58 -6.70
N LEU A 153 22.13 -30.32 -7.63
CA LEU A 153 20.92 -29.86 -8.30
C LEU A 153 19.66 -30.50 -7.69
N ASN A 154 19.03 -29.77 -6.78
CA ASN A 154 17.77 -30.13 -6.16
C ASN A 154 16.96 -28.86 -5.80
N PRO A 155 15.71 -28.99 -5.35
CA PRO A 155 14.86 -27.80 -5.13
C PRO A 155 15.33 -26.90 -3.98
N LEU A 156 15.93 -27.49 -2.94
CA LEU A 156 16.47 -26.74 -1.80
C LEU A 156 17.70 -25.93 -2.21
N THR A 157 18.50 -26.41 -3.17
CA THR A 157 19.70 -25.71 -3.61
C THR A 157 19.40 -24.49 -4.47
N LEU A 158 18.26 -24.43 -5.16
CA LEU A 158 17.79 -23.20 -5.83
C LEU A 158 17.37 -22.13 -4.82
N LYS A 159 16.71 -22.52 -3.73
CA LYS A 159 16.42 -21.62 -2.62
C LYS A 159 17.71 -21.13 -1.96
N GLU A 160 18.68 -22.03 -1.70
CA GLU A 160 19.99 -21.64 -1.18
C GLU A 160 20.75 -20.72 -2.12
N LEU A 161 20.63 -20.92 -3.43
CA LEU A 161 21.20 -20.02 -4.45
C LEU A 161 20.63 -18.61 -4.28
N LEU A 162 19.31 -18.48 -4.19
CA LEU A 162 18.64 -17.19 -3.94
C LEU A 162 19.06 -16.59 -2.58
N SER A 163 19.12 -17.40 -1.51
CA SER A 163 19.58 -16.95 -0.19
C SER A 163 21.03 -16.45 -0.22
N LYS A 164 21.94 -17.15 -0.92
CA LYS A 164 23.35 -16.76 -1.04
C LYS A 164 23.52 -15.51 -1.89
N ALA A 165 22.79 -15.40 -3.00
CA ALA A 165 22.81 -14.21 -3.85
C ALA A 165 22.33 -12.99 -3.08
N TYR A 166 21.17 -13.10 -2.41
CA TYR A 166 20.65 -12.01 -1.58
C TYR A 166 21.61 -11.61 -0.44
N LYS A 167 22.27 -12.60 0.19
CA LYS A 167 23.29 -12.35 1.20
C LYS A 167 24.51 -11.60 0.64
N GLN A 168 24.94 -11.90 -0.59
CA GLN A 168 26.02 -11.14 -1.24
C GLN A 168 25.64 -9.67 -1.39
N LEU A 169 24.41 -9.38 -1.84
CA LEU A 169 23.90 -8.00 -1.96
C LEU A 169 23.88 -7.27 -0.60
N LEU A 170 23.51 -7.97 0.47
CA LEU A 170 23.53 -7.41 1.84
C LEU A 170 24.95 -7.09 2.34
N GLU A 171 25.95 -7.84 1.89
CA GLU A 171 27.35 -7.73 2.32
C GLU A 171 28.19 -6.85 1.38
N GLU A 172 27.61 -6.32 0.30
CA GLU A 172 28.32 -5.45 -0.63
C GLU A 172 28.80 -4.15 0.04
N LYS A 173 30.03 -3.74 -0.31
CA LYS A 173 30.63 -2.50 0.20
C LYS A 173 29.83 -1.26 -0.18
N GLN A 174 29.18 -1.30 -1.33
CA GLN A 174 28.26 -0.29 -1.80
C GLN A 174 26.84 -0.85 -1.61
N CYS A 175 26.06 -0.22 -0.73
CA CYS A 175 24.72 -0.70 -0.42
C CYS A 175 23.82 -0.57 -1.66
N ILE A 176 23.36 -1.69 -2.19
CA ILE A 176 22.37 -1.75 -3.27
C ILE A 176 20.99 -1.66 -2.62
N ILE A 177 20.47 -0.43 -2.52
CA ILE A 177 19.12 -0.19 -2.02
C ILE A 177 18.12 -0.50 -3.12
N GLY A 178 17.06 -1.23 -2.79
CA GLY A 178 16.01 -1.56 -3.74
C GLY A 178 15.26 -2.82 -3.31
N SER A 179 14.40 -3.30 -4.21
CA SER A 179 13.72 -4.58 -4.04
C SER A 179 13.35 -5.19 -5.37
N SER A 180 13.22 -6.51 -5.41
CA SER A 180 12.75 -7.23 -6.60
C SER A 180 12.02 -8.52 -6.24
N THR A 181 11.19 -9.00 -7.18
CA THR A 181 10.79 -10.41 -7.25
C THR A 181 11.97 -11.26 -7.76
N ALA A 182 11.85 -12.59 -7.72
CA ALA A 182 12.84 -13.49 -8.29
C ALA A 182 12.23 -14.86 -8.64
N CYS A 183 12.35 -15.29 -9.89
CA CYS A 183 12.05 -16.66 -10.30
C CYS A 183 13.32 -17.30 -10.88
N ILE A 184 13.74 -18.43 -10.31
CA ILE A 184 14.86 -19.24 -10.79
C ILE A 184 14.34 -20.63 -11.16
N VAL A 185 14.72 -21.11 -12.34
CA VAL A 185 14.46 -22.48 -12.80
C VAL A 185 15.78 -23.16 -13.17
N ALA A 186 15.85 -24.47 -12.93
CA ALA A 186 17.02 -25.26 -13.31
C ALA A 186 16.60 -26.63 -13.85
N LEU A 187 17.02 -26.92 -15.08
CA LEU A 187 16.74 -28.16 -15.79
C LEU A 187 17.86 -29.17 -15.55
N HIS A 188 17.53 -30.31 -14.94
CA HIS A 188 18.49 -31.37 -14.66
C HIS A 188 18.79 -32.20 -15.91
N HIS A 189 20.07 -32.28 -16.31
CA HIS A 189 20.51 -32.95 -17.54
C HIS A 189 20.17 -34.45 -17.58
N GLU A 190 20.32 -35.16 -16.47
CA GLU A 190 20.09 -36.62 -16.41
C GLU A 190 18.65 -37.01 -16.01
N LYS A 191 18.00 -36.24 -15.13
CA LYS A 191 16.74 -36.67 -14.50
C LYS A 191 15.48 -36.25 -15.25
N SER A 192 15.57 -35.40 -16.29
CA SER A 192 14.40 -34.81 -16.96
C SER A 192 13.46 -34.12 -15.97
N ILE A 193 14.02 -33.43 -14.98
CA ILE A 193 13.27 -32.70 -13.95
C ILE A 193 13.65 -31.22 -14.02
N LEU A 194 12.65 -30.36 -14.00
CA LEU A 194 12.79 -28.93 -13.78
C LEU A 194 12.58 -28.63 -12.30
N HIS A 195 13.59 -28.09 -11.63
CA HIS A 195 13.49 -27.57 -10.27
C HIS A 195 13.31 -26.06 -10.33
N THR A 196 12.48 -25.49 -9.44
CA THR A 196 12.25 -24.04 -9.43
C THR A 196 12.21 -23.47 -8.02
N ALA A 197 12.59 -22.20 -7.90
CA ALA A 197 12.38 -21.36 -6.72
C ALA A 197 11.80 -20.02 -7.19
N ASN A 198 10.57 -19.71 -6.79
CA ASN A 198 9.87 -18.49 -7.17
C ASN A 198 9.52 -17.66 -5.94
N LEU A 199 9.84 -16.36 -5.96
CA LEU A 199 9.47 -15.37 -4.95
C LEU A 199 8.82 -14.17 -5.64
N GLY A 200 7.52 -13.98 -5.40
CA GLY A 200 6.74 -12.91 -6.01
C GLY A 200 5.82 -13.41 -7.14
N ASP A 201 5.50 -12.52 -8.07
CA ASP A 201 4.63 -12.75 -9.24
C ASP A 201 5.39 -12.75 -10.58
N SER A 202 6.72 -12.68 -10.55
CA SER A 202 7.53 -13.36 -11.58
C SER A 202 7.20 -14.86 -11.60
N GLY A 203 7.51 -15.55 -12.70
CA GLY A 203 7.09 -16.94 -12.81
C GLY A 203 7.57 -17.68 -14.05
N PHE A 204 7.01 -18.88 -14.22
CA PHE A 204 7.27 -19.74 -15.37
C PHE A 204 6.03 -20.55 -15.76
N VAL A 205 6.00 -20.95 -17.04
CA VAL A 205 5.04 -21.92 -17.57
C VAL A 205 5.76 -23.01 -18.35
N ILE A 206 5.20 -24.23 -18.33
CA ILE A 206 5.65 -25.36 -19.13
C ILE A 206 4.57 -25.65 -20.16
N ILE A 207 4.93 -25.60 -21.43
CA ILE A 207 4.05 -25.80 -22.57
C ILE A 207 4.42 -27.11 -23.25
N ARG A 208 3.43 -28.00 -23.39
CA ARG A 208 3.55 -29.31 -24.04
C ARG A 208 2.39 -29.49 -25.00
N GLN A 209 2.69 -29.87 -26.24
CA GLN A 209 1.67 -30.17 -27.25
C GLN A 209 0.55 -29.10 -27.33
N ASN A 210 0.94 -27.82 -27.37
CA ASN A 210 0.02 -26.68 -27.40
C ASN A 210 -0.90 -26.54 -26.17
N ALA A 211 -0.44 -27.00 -25.00
CA ALA A 211 -1.14 -26.79 -23.74
C ALA A 211 -0.15 -26.39 -22.64
N ILE A 212 -0.56 -25.49 -21.76
CA ILE A 212 0.18 -25.20 -20.53
C ILE A 212 -0.08 -26.36 -19.57
N VAL A 213 0.92 -27.21 -19.35
CA VAL A 213 0.84 -28.36 -18.44
C VAL A 213 1.25 -28.01 -17.02
N HIS A 214 1.97 -26.90 -16.84
CA HIS A 214 2.33 -26.37 -15.53
C HIS A 214 2.48 -24.85 -15.55
N ARG A 215 2.11 -24.20 -14.46
CA ARG A 215 2.27 -22.75 -14.23
C ARG A 215 2.69 -22.52 -12.78
N SER A 216 3.66 -21.64 -12.58
CA SER A 216 4.05 -21.18 -11.25
C SER A 216 2.89 -20.52 -10.51
N GLN A 217 2.80 -20.75 -9.21
CA GLN A 217 1.89 -19.99 -8.35
C GLN A 217 2.52 -18.65 -7.99
N GLU A 218 1.77 -17.57 -8.23
CA GLU A 218 2.13 -16.21 -7.80
C GLU A 218 2.11 -16.11 -6.26
N GLN A 219 3.12 -15.45 -5.69
CA GLN A 219 3.19 -15.13 -4.27
C GLN A 219 2.96 -13.62 -4.08
N GLN A 220 1.83 -13.28 -3.49
CA GLN A 220 1.45 -11.90 -3.20
C GLN A 220 0.92 -11.78 -1.77
N HIS A 221 1.23 -10.68 -1.09
CA HIS A 221 0.64 -10.35 0.23
C HIS A 221 -0.83 -9.94 0.07
N TYR A 222 -1.13 -9.25 -1.02
CA TYR A 222 -2.44 -8.89 -1.52
C TYR A 222 -2.30 -8.50 -3.00
N PHE A 223 -3.41 -8.31 -3.72
CA PHE A 223 -3.38 -8.06 -5.18
C PHE A 223 -2.40 -6.94 -5.56
N ASN A 224 -1.50 -7.22 -6.52
CA ASN A 224 -0.46 -6.29 -7.00
C ASN A 224 0.54 -5.85 -5.91
N SER A 225 0.77 -6.70 -4.91
CA SER A 225 1.83 -6.54 -3.90
C SER A 225 2.58 -7.87 -3.76
N PRO A 226 3.51 -8.17 -4.67
CA PRO A 226 4.27 -9.41 -4.63
C PRO A 226 5.14 -9.54 -3.40
N PHE A 227 5.50 -10.78 -3.10
CA PHE A 227 6.62 -11.06 -2.21
C PHE A 227 7.90 -10.56 -2.88
N GLN A 228 8.77 -9.88 -2.12
CA GLN A 228 9.94 -9.22 -2.68
C GLN A 228 11.12 -9.20 -1.70
N LEU A 229 12.31 -9.51 -2.22
CA LEU A 229 13.58 -9.31 -1.50
C LEU A 229 13.89 -7.82 -1.48
N SER A 230 14.35 -7.29 -0.35
CA SER A 230 14.52 -5.83 -0.23
C SER A 230 15.66 -5.43 0.70
N ILE A 231 16.50 -4.49 0.23
CA ILE A 231 17.50 -3.81 1.04
C ILE A 231 17.05 -2.36 1.19
N HIS A 232 16.74 -1.95 2.41
CA HIS A 232 16.24 -0.62 2.74
C HIS A 232 17.31 0.15 3.53
N PRO A 233 17.40 1.49 3.38
CA PRO A 233 18.17 2.29 4.33
C PRO A 233 17.51 2.21 5.72
N GLU A 234 18.27 2.41 6.80
CA GLU A 234 17.71 2.55 8.16
C GLU A 234 16.79 3.78 8.25
N MET A 235 15.58 3.68 7.73
CA MET A 235 14.54 4.69 7.87
C MET A 235 13.75 4.38 9.13
N LYS A 236 14.02 5.13 10.19
CA LYS A 236 13.26 5.06 11.44
C LYS A 236 11.78 5.30 11.14
N GLY A 237 10.96 4.25 11.24
CA GLY A 237 9.50 4.36 11.33
C GLY A 237 8.67 3.90 10.12
N GLN A 238 9.28 3.42 9.02
CA GLN A 238 8.52 2.83 7.90
C GLN A 238 8.70 1.31 7.86
N ARG A 239 7.58 0.56 7.89
CA ARG A 239 7.60 -0.91 7.75
C ARG A 239 7.47 -1.26 6.28
N LEU A 240 8.60 -1.32 5.59
CA LEU A 240 8.67 -1.71 4.18
C LEU A 240 8.57 -3.25 4.06
N ILE A 241 7.96 -3.74 2.97
CA ILE A 241 7.93 -5.18 2.68
C ILE A 241 9.39 -5.64 2.50
N ALA A 242 9.76 -6.70 3.21
CA ALA A 242 11.10 -7.26 3.21
C ALA A 242 10.98 -8.76 3.46
N ASP A 243 10.56 -9.48 2.42
CA ASP A 243 10.47 -10.93 2.47
C ASP A 243 11.85 -11.57 2.44
N ARG A 244 11.91 -12.80 2.92
CA ARG A 244 13.13 -13.58 2.99
C ARG A 244 13.17 -14.63 1.88
N PRO A 245 14.35 -14.95 1.34
CA PRO A 245 14.52 -16.02 0.35
C PRO A 245 13.94 -17.36 0.80
N GLU A 246 13.89 -17.63 2.11
CA GLU A 246 13.33 -18.86 2.66
C GLU A 246 11.83 -19.04 2.41
N GLN A 247 11.12 -17.95 2.08
CA GLN A 247 9.68 -17.92 1.75
C GLN A 247 9.40 -18.23 0.27
N ALA A 248 10.43 -18.35 -0.58
CA ALA A 248 10.27 -18.70 -1.98
C ALA A 248 9.52 -20.05 -2.13
N SER A 249 8.55 -20.09 -3.03
CA SER A 249 7.86 -21.31 -3.43
C SER A 249 8.80 -22.20 -4.23
N ILE A 250 8.92 -23.47 -3.83
CA ILE A 250 9.84 -24.43 -4.44
C ILE A 250 9.04 -25.56 -5.05
N THR A 251 9.27 -25.83 -6.33
CA THR A 251 8.57 -26.93 -7.03
C THR A 251 9.52 -27.78 -7.86
N SER A 252 9.05 -28.97 -8.23
CA SER A 252 9.75 -29.86 -9.17
C SER A 252 8.75 -30.46 -10.12
N PHE A 253 9.09 -30.50 -11.40
CA PHE A 253 8.21 -30.99 -12.44
C PHE A 253 8.97 -31.88 -13.42
N ASN A 254 8.37 -33.02 -13.79
CA ASN A 254 8.95 -33.91 -14.80
C ASN A 254 8.68 -33.32 -16.18
N VAL A 255 9.75 -32.97 -16.90
CA VAL A 255 9.65 -32.46 -18.26
C VAL A 255 9.78 -33.58 -19.28
N GLU A 256 9.13 -33.41 -20.41
CA GLU A 256 9.18 -34.30 -21.57
C GLU A 256 9.93 -33.65 -22.71
N GLU A 257 10.34 -34.47 -23.67
CA GLU A 257 10.95 -33.99 -24.89
C GLU A 257 10.00 -33.07 -25.65
N ASN A 258 10.54 -31.97 -26.19
CA ASN A 258 9.82 -30.86 -26.82
C ASN A 258 8.98 -30.00 -25.86
N ASP A 259 9.11 -30.15 -24.54
CA ASP A 259 8.56 -29.16 -23.62
C ASP A 259 9.24 -27.80 -23.84
N CYS A 260 8.40 -26.77 -23.86
CA CYS A 260 8.79 -25.38 -23.97
C CYS A 260 8.59 -24.70 -22.60
N ILE A 261 9.67 -24.22 -22.01
CA ILE A 261 9.69 -23.58 -20.69
C ILE A 261 9.85 -22.09 -20.88
N LEU A 262 8.80 -21.32 -20.60
CA LEU A 262 8.83 -19.86 -20.63
C LEU A 262 8.96 -19.33 -19.22
N VAL A 263 10.02 -18.56 -18.95
CA VAL A 263 10.26 -17.87 -17.68
C VAL A 263 10.19 -16.37 -17.93
N ALA A 264 9.36 -15.65 -17.16
CA ALA A 264 9.14 -14.23 -17.39
C ALA A 264 8.71 -13.49 -16.11
N THR A 265 8.87 -12.18 -16.14
CA THR A 265 8.34 -11.22 -15.16
C THR A 265 6.84 -11.00 -15.36
N ASP A 266 6.22 -10.34 -14.39
CA ASP A 266 4.80 -9.97 -14.38
C ASP A 266 4.37 -9.21 -15.64
N GLY A 267 5.25 -8.40 -16.25
CA GLY A 267 4.98 -7.69 -17.50
C GLY A 267 4.44 -8.59 -18.63
N ILE A 268 4.84 -9.86 -18.69
CA ILE A 268 4.25 -10.85 -19.61
C ILE A 268 2.90 -11.37 -19.07
N TRP A 269 2.86 -11.81 -17.82
CA TRP A 269 1.69 -12.45 -17.21
C TRP A 269 0.48 -11.52 -17.11
N ASP A 270 0.73 -10.23 -16.88
CA ASP A 270 -0.26 -9.18 -16.74
C ASP A 270 -0.85 -8.73 -18.06
N ASN A 271 -0.11 -8.87 -19.16
CA ASN A 271 -0.45 -8.30 -20.46
C ASN A 271 -0.74 -9.35 -21.55
N LEU A 272 -0.41 -10.63 -21.33
CA LEU A 272 -0.69 -11.70 -22.29
C LEU A 272 -1.61 -12.78 -21.70
N PRO A 273 -2.80 -12.99 -22.29
CA PRO A 273 -3.59 -14.18 -22.01
C PRO A 273 -2.86 -15.45 -22.42
N ASP A 274 -3.11 -16.55 -21.71
CA ASP A 274 -2.56 -17.89 -22.01
C ASP A 274 -2.76 -18.30 -23.46
N SER A 275 -3.93 -17.97 -24.05
CA SER A 275 -4.21 -18.23 -25.45
C SER A 275 -3.24 -17.53 -26.41
N THR A 276 -2.80 -16.32 -26.08
CA THR A 276 -1.85 -15.53 -26.88
C THR A 276 -0.43 -16.06 -26.71
N ILE A 277 -0.06 -16.51 -25.51
CA ILE A 277 1.22 -17.17 -25.26
C ILE A 277 1.31 -18.45 -26.11
N LEU A 278 0.26 -19.29 -26.04
CA LEU A 278 0.18 -20.51 -26.84
C LEU A 278 0.21 -20.22 -28.34
N GLU A 279 -0.53 -19.21 -28.82
CA GLU A 279 -0.52 -18.81 -30.24
C GLU A 279 0.89 -18.47 -30.74
N GLU A 280 1.67 -17.70 -29.98
CA GLU A 280 3.05 -17.37 -30.35
C GLU A 280 3.98 -18.59 -30.31
N VAL A 281 3.89 -19.39 -29.25
CA VAL A 281 4.72 -20.59 -29.09
C VAL A 281 4.41 -21.62 -30.19
N ASN A 282 3.16 -21.73 -30.65
CA ASN A 282 2.81 -22.64 -31.74
C ASN A 282 3.37 -22.25 -33.11
N LYS A 283 3.87 -21.02 -33.28
CA LYS A 283 4.55 -20.63 -34.52
C LYS A 283 5.92 -21.30 -34.64
N LEU A 284 6.42 -21.96 -33.59
CA LEU A 284 7.58 -22.84 -33.67
C LEU A 284 7.27 -24.02 -34.59
N ALA A 285 7.76 -23.93 -35.82
CA ALA A 285 7.83 -25.07 -36.72
C ALA A 285 8.92 -26.06 -36.25
N GLU A 286 10.08 -25.54 -35.83
CA GLU A 286 11.17 -26.27 -35.21
C GLU A 286 11.80 -25.44 -34.10
N PRO A 287 12.21 -26.03 -32.98
CA PRO A 287 12.71 -25.30 -31.82
C PRO A 287 14.21 -24.99 -31.92
N THR A 288 14.58 -24.31 -33.00
CA THR A 288 15.91 -23.75 -33.17
C THR A 288 16.09 -22.52 -32.29
N LEU A 289 17.36 -22.21 -32.01
CA LEU A 289 17.76 -21.06 -31.22
C LEU A 289 17.12 -19.74 -31.69
N ASP A 290 17.19 -19.49 -33.00
CA ASP A 290 16.70 -18.27 -33.61
C ASP A 290 15.17 -18.19 -33.54
N ASN A 291 14.48 -19.31 -33.70
CA ASN A 291 13.01 -19.36 -33.60
C ASN A 291 12.54 -19.10 -32.17
N LEU A 292 13.25 -19.65 -31.17
CA LEU A 292 12.96 -19.39 -29.76
C LEU A 292 13.16 -17.90 -29.43
N GLN A 293 14.27 -17.30 -29.89
CA GLN A 293 14.54 -15.88 -29.70
C GLN A 293 13.47 -14.98 -30.36
N GLN A 294 13.01 -15.33 -31.56
CA GLN A 294 11.95 -14.59 -32.26
C GLN A 294 10.64 -14.62 -31.47
N ILE A 295 10.31 -15.74 -30.83
CA ILE A 295 9.08 -15.85 -30.02
C ILE A 295 9.18 -15.10 -28.71
N ALA A 296 10.31 -15.19 -28.01
CA ALA A 296 10.57 -14.36 -26.84
C ALA A 296 10.33 -12.88 -27.15
N HIS A 297 10.87 -12.40 -28.28
CA HIS A 297 10.67 -11.02 -28.73
C HIS A 297 9.22 -10.74 -29.12
N ALA A 298 8.54 -11.66 -29.83
CA ALA A 298 7.15 -11.49 -30.20
C ALA A 298 6.23 -11.39 -28.97
N LEU A 299 6.48 -12.22 -27.95
CA LEU A 299 5.78 -12.17 -26.67
C LEU A 299 6.01 -10.83 -25.95
N ALA A 300 7.28 -10.44 -25.76
CA ALA A 300 7.61 -9.17 -25.10
C ALA A 300 7.00 -7.96 -25.83
N LYS A 301 7.04 -7.95 -27.16
CA LYS A 301 6.45 -6.88 -27.98
C LYS A 301 4.93 -6.85 -27.84
N ARG A 302 4.25 -8.00 -27.95
CA ARG A 302 2.78 -8.07 -27.76
C ARG A 302 2.38 -7.65 -26.35
N ALA A 303 3.15 -8.01 -25.34
CA ALA A 303 2.91 -7.61 -23.96
C ALA A 303 3.02 -6.08 -23.80
N LEU A 304 4.05 -5.47 -24.38
CA LEU A 304 4.23 -4.02 -24.40
C LEU A 304 3.10 -3.29 -25.14
N ASP A 305 2.73 -3.78 -26.32
CA ASP A 305 1.64 -3.21 -27.12
C ASP A 305 0.31 -3.29 -26.36
N ASN A 306 0.02 -4.43 -25.73
CA ASN A 306 -1.17 -4.64 -24.89
C ASN A 306 -1.16 -3.78 -23.62
N GLY A 307 0.00 -3.61 -22.97
CA GLY A 307 0.15 -2.77 -21.79
C GLY A 307 -0.09 -1.29 -22.08
N HIS A 308 0.16 -0.86 -23.32
CA HIS A 308 -0.13 0.49 -23.79
C HIS A 308 -1.52 0.67 -24.41
N ASP A 309 -2.26 -0.42 -24.69
CA ASP A 309 -3.61 -0.32 -25.28
C ASP A 309 -4.67 -0.02 -24.19
N PRO A 310 -5.28 1.18 -24.20
CA PRO A 310 -6.30 1.57 -23.23
C PRO A 310 -7.59 0.74 -23.29
N LYS A 311 -7.81 0.00 -24.39
CA LYS A 311 -9.02 -0.81 -24.62
C LYS A 311 -8.78 -2.29 -24.37
N PHE A 312 -7.53 -2.72 -24.23
CA PHE A 312 -7.21 -4.12 -24.02
C PHE A 312 -7.56 -4.54 -22.61
N ASN A 313 -8.47 -5.50 -22.47
CA ASN A 313 -8.84 -6.08 -21.18
C ASN A 313 -7.82 -7.16 -20.79
N SER A 314 -6.66 -6.71 -20.31
CA SER A 314 -5.53 -7.54 -19.98
C SER A 314 -5.82 -8.54 -18.84
N PRO A 315 -5.05 -9.64 -18.72
CA PRO A 315 -5.08 -10.49 -17.53
C PRO A 315 -5.04 -9.70 -16.23
N PHE A 316 -4.16 -8.69 -16.12
CA PHE A 316 -4.11 -7.80 -14.98
C PHE A 316 -5.43 -7.08 -14.75
N ALA A 317 -6.02 -6.46 -15.78
CA ALA A 317 -7.30 -5.76 -15.65
C ALA A 317 -8.44 -6.70 -15.22
N LYS A 318 -8.45 -7.95 -15.72
CA LYS A 318 -9.41 -8.99 -15.30
C LYS A 318 -9.19 -9.40 -13.85
N ASN A 319 -7.94 -9.63 -13.44
CA ASN A 319 -7.58 -10.02 -12.08
C ASN A 319 -7.87 -8.89 -11.10
N ALA A 320 -7.56 -7.64 -11.46
CA ALA A 320 -7.92 -6.44 -10.70
C ALA A 320 -9.43 -6.30 -10.56
N LYS A 321 -10.20 -6.57 -11.62
CA LYS A 321 -11.67 -6.55 -11.55
C LYS A 321 -12.20 -7.63 -10.61
N LYS A 322 -11.63 -8.84 -10.63
CA LYS A 322 -12.02 -9.95 -9.76
C LYS A 322 -11.64 -9.71 -8.30
N ALA A 323 -10.43 -9.22 -8.05
CA ALA A 323 -9.89 -9.00 -6.71
C ALA A 323 -10.43 -7.71 -6.07
N LEU A 324 -10.55 -6.63 -6.84
CA LEU A 324 -10.86 -5.28 -6.32
C LEU A 324 -12.26 -4.76 -6.72
N GLY A 325 -12.94 -5.38 -7.69
CA GLY A 325 -14.24 -4.89 -8.20
C GLY A 325 -14.14 -3.61 -9.04
N ILE A 326 -12.96 -3.30 -9.58
CA ILE A 326 -12.68 -2.06 -10.32
C ILE A 326 -12.49 -2.37 -11.82
N ASN A 327 -13.03 -1.54 -12.72
CA ASN A 327 -12.62 -1.56 -14.12
C ASN A 327 -11.39 -0.65 -14.28
N ILE A 328 -10.28 -1.21 -14.75
CA ILE A 328 -9.08 -0.44 -15.10
C ILE A 328 -9.22 0.02 -16.54
N ILE A 329 -9.20 1.33 -16.77
CA ILE A 329 -9.01 1.91 -18.10
C ILE A 329 -7.66 2.60 -18.06
N VAL A 330 -6.69 2.09 -18.78
CA VAL A 330 -5.43 2.80 -19.01
C VAL A 330 -5.77 4.01 -19.88
N ARG A 331 -5.41 5.23 -19.50
CA ARG A 331 -5.37 6.38 -20.42
C ARG A 331 -3.98 6.98 -20.29
N GLN A 332 -3.38 7.29 -21.44
CA GLN A 332 -2.04 7.87 -21.59
C GLN A 332 -1.54 8.58 -20.31
N GLY A 333 -0.61 7.92 -19.60
CA GLY A 333 0.12 8.51 -18.48
C GLY A 333 -0.59 8.58 -17.11
N ALA A 334 -1.82 8.07 -16.95
CA ALA A 334 -2.45 7.98 -15.63
C ALA A 334 -3.44 6.80 -15.54
N THR A 335 -3.19 5.88 -14.61
CA THR A 335 -4.12 4.80 -14.24
C THR A 335 -5.35 5.41 -13.56
N ILE A 336 -6.48 5.46 -14.27
CA ILE A 336 -7.75 5.94 -13.71
C ILE A 336 -8.58 4.73 -13.27
N TYR A 337 -8.77 4.59 -11.96
CA TYR A 337 -9.67 3.59 -11.38
C TYR A 337 -11.13 4.02 -11.63
N GLN A 338 -11.84 3.34 -12.54
CA GLN A 338 -13.28 3.50 -12.71
C GLN A 338 -14.02 2.40 -11.93
N ARG A 339 -14.47 2.75 -10.73
CA ARG A 339 -15.32 1.88 -9.90
C ARG A 339 -16.74 1.90 -10.46
N ARG A 340 -17.29 0.74 -10.83
CA ARG A 340 -18.75 0.56 -10.95
C ARG A 340 -19.27 0.34 -9.54
N PHE A 341 -20.27 1.11 -9.12
CA PHE A 341 -21.04 0.83 -7.91
C PHE A 341 -21.75 -0.52 -8.12
N ASN A 342 -21.20 -1.60 -7.57
CA ASN A 342 -22.01 -2.79 -7.35
C ASN A 342 -23.09 -2.39 -6.35
N HIS A 343 -24.37 -2.59 -6.69
CA HIS A 343 -25.50 -2.38 -5.78
C HIS A 343 -25.38 -3.36 -4.60
N ARG A 344 -24.58 -2.98 -3.60
CA ARG A 344 -24.69 -3.51 -2.23
C ARG A 344 -25.83 -2.78 -1.55
N SER A 345 -26.56 -3.47 -0.68
CA SER A 345 -27.67 -2.90 0.07
C SER A 345 -27.24 -1.86 1.13
N HIS A 346 -25.95 -1.81 1.49
CA HIS A 346 -25.39 -0.91 2.51
C HIS A 346 -23.92 -0.54 2.21
N PRO A 347 -23.43 0.61 2.69
CA PRO A 347 -22.07 1.10 2.45
C PRO A 347 -21.02 0.34 3.28
N ARG A 348 -19.79 0.21 2.75
CA ARG A 348 -18.62 -0.19 3.57
C ARG A 348 -17.92 1.04 4.13
N VAL A 349 -17.66 1.03 5.43
CA VAL A 349 -17.18 2.19 6.17
C VAL A 349 -15.82 1.91 6.80
N LEU A 350 -14.86 2.81 6.62
CA LEU A 350 -13.61 2.85 7.39
C LEU A 350 -13.69 4.00 8.38
N ILE A 351 -13.41 3.72 9.65
CA ILE A 351 -13.32 4.71 10.72
C ILE A 351 -11.87 4.77 11.20
N THR A 352 -11.15 5.85 10.90
CA THR A 352 -9.79 6.08 11.44
C THR A 352 -9.85 6.83 12.76
N GLY A 353 -8.95 6.57 13.72
CA GLY A 353 -9.10 7.08 15.09
C GLY A 353 -10.28 6.40 15.81
N GLY A 354 -10.55 5.16 15.43
CA GLY A 354 -11.74 4.42 15.79
C GLY A 354 -11.79 3.96 17.25
N CYS A 355 -10.67 4.00 17.98
CA CYS A 355 -10.61 3.59 19.38
C CYS A 355 -10.86 4.77 20.35
N GLY A 356 -11.12 5.98 19.85
CA GLY A 356 -11.42 7.16 20.66
C GLY A 356 -12.88 7.24 21.14
N GLN A 357 -13.19 8.30 21.90
CA GLN A 357 -14.50 8.57 22.52
C GLN A 357 -15.68 8.46 21.53
N LEU A 358 -15.50 8.95 20.30
CA LEU A 358 -16.55 8.91 19.27
C LEU A 358 -16.52 7.61 18.44
N GLY A 359 -15.32 7.05 18.23
CA GLY A 359 -15.11 5.95 17.29
C GLY A 359 -15.78 4.66 17.72
N VAL A 360 -15.68 4.30 19.00
CA VAL A 360 -16.27 3.07 19.56
C VAL A 360 -17.81 3.07 19.48
N PRO A 361 -18.53 4.06 20.03
CA PRO A 361 -19.99 4.09 19.93
C PRO A 361 -20.47 4.27 18.49
N LEU A 362 -19.74 5.00 17.63
CA LEU A 362 -20.07 5.11 16.22
C LEU A 362 -19.96 3.76 15.50
N ALA A 363 -18.87 3.03 15.73
CA ALA A 363 -18.67 1.71 15.12
C ALA A 363 -19.78 0.75 15.55
N LYS A 364 -20.14 0.74 16.84
CA LYS A 364 -21.27 -0.05 17.34
C LYS A 364 -22.56 0.29 16.61
N ARG A 365 -22.91 1.58 16.53
CA ARG A 365 -24.13 2.04 15.86
C ARG A 365 -24.16 1.68 14.37
N LEU A 366 -23.06 1.87 13.66
CA LEU A 366 -22.98 1.55 12.24
C LEU A 366 -23.01 0.03 11.98
N ARG A 367 -22.45 -0.79 12.87
CA ARG A 367 -22.52 -2.27 12.79
C ARG A 367 -23.94 -2.77 13.01
N GLU A 368 -24.71 -2.14 13.90
CA GLU A 368 -26.14 -2.43 14.08
C GLU A 368 -26.96 -2.11 12.82
N LEU A 369 -26.63 -1.00 12.13
CA LEU A 369 -27.35 -0.55 10.94
C LEU A 369 -26.97 -1.33 9.66
N TYR A 370 -25.67 -1.57 9.46
CA TYR A 370 -25.13 -2.05 8.17
C TYR A 370 -24.45 -3.41 8.24
N GLY A 371 -24.40 -4.02 9.43
CA GLY A 371 -23.74 -5.31 9.67
C GLY A 371 -22.27 -5.18 10.07
N ARG A 372 -21.78 -6.17 10.84
CA ARG A 372 -20.43 -6.18 11.44
C ARG A 372 -19.30 -6.07 10.40
N GLU A 373 -19.41 -6.83 9.31
CA GLU A 373 -18.39 -6.92 8.23
C GLU A 373 -18.32 -5.67 7.33
N SER A 374 -19.32 -4.80 7.41
CA SER A 374 -19.38 -3.55 6.65
C SER A 374 -18.50 -2.47 7.29
N ILE A 375 -18.13 -2.60 8.56
CA ILE A 375 -17.45 -1.56 9.34
C ILE A 375 -16.04 -1.99 9.71
N VAL A 376 -15.05 -1.32 9.13
CA VAL A 376 -13.64 -1.48 9.46
C VAL A 376 -13.23 -0.39 10.43
N LEU A 377 -12.82 -0.79 11.63
CA LEU A 377 -12.26 0.12 12.64
C LEU A 377 -10.74 0.19 12.47
N SER A 378 -10.16 1.39 12.60
CA SER A 378 -8.71 1.57 12.50
C SER A 378 -8.17 2.63 13.45
N ASP A 379 -7.05 2.32 14.07
CA ASP A 379 -6.36 3.19 15.02
C ASP A 379 -4.88 2.79 15.13
N ILE A 380 -4.06 3.67 15.74
CA ILE A 380 -2.70 3.35 16.15
C ILE A 380 -2.67 2.64 17.52
N VAL A 381 -3.75 2.77 18.30
CA VAL A 381 -3.93 2.11 19.59
C VAL A 381 -4.67 0.79 19.40
N ARG A 382 -4.10 -0.31 19.90
CA ARG A 382 -4.76 -1.61 19.90
C ARG A 382 -6.05 -1.54 20.76
N PRO A 383 -7.21 -1.92 20.21
CA PRO A 383 -8.48 -1.96 20.95
C PRO A 383 -8.50 -3.08 22.00
N SER A 384 -9.48 -3.02 22.90
CA SER A 384 -9.78 -4.13 23.82
C SER A 384 -10.21 -5.39 23.06
N ASP A 385 -10.02 -6.56 23.66
CA ASP A 385 -10.44 -7.83 23.06
C ASP A 385 -11.96 -7.87 22.81
N GLU A 386 -12.76 -7.27 23.71
CA GLU A 386 -14.21 -7.11 23.51
C GLU A 386 -14.53 -6.35 22.21
N LEU A 387 -13.78 -5.28 21.89
CA LEU A 387 -14.02 -4.49 20.69
C LEU A 387 -13.54 -5.21 19.42
N LEU A 388 -12.52 -6.08 19.53
CA LEU A 388 -12.08 -6.97 18.44
C LEU A 388 -13.13 -8.04 18.12
N GLU A 389 -13.81 -8.59 19.12
CA GLU A 389 -14.88 -9.57 18.93
C GLU A 389 -16.13 -8.97 18.26
N GLN A 390 -16.33 -7.66 18.36
CA GLN A 390 -17.48 -6.97 17.79
C GLN A 390 -17.37 -6.71 16.28
N GLY A 391 -16.19 -6.84 15.66
CA GLY A 391 -16.03 -6.73 14.20
C GLY A 391 -14.61 -6.40 13.74
N THR A 392 -14.45 -6.10 12.45
CA THR A 392 -13.13 -5.92 11.84
C THR A 392 -12.36 -4.73 12.42
N TYR A 393 -11.12 -4.98 12.85
CA TYR A 393 -10.14 -3.95 13.22
C TYR A 393 -8.85 -4.12 12.42
N ARG A 394 -8.23 -3.02 12.01
CA ARG A 394 -6.90 -3.00 11.39
C ARG A 394 -6.10 -1.79 11.88
N TYR A 395 -4.87 -2.04 12.30
CA TYR A 395 -3.93 -0.95 12.59
C TYR A 395 -3.68 -0.11 11.33
N ALA A 396 -3.74 1.21 11.46
CA ALA A 396 -3.16 2.12 10.48
C ALA A 396 -2.81 3.45 11.14
N ASP A 397 -1.64 3.97 10.80
CA ASP A 397 -1.28 5.36 11.05
C ASP A 397 -1.74 6.22 9.87
N VAL A 398 -2.51 7.28 10.14
CA VAL A 398 -3.01 8.21 9.10
C VAL A 398 -1.89 9.04 8.48
N LEU A 399 -0.73 9.11 9.11
CA LEU A 399 0.48 9.72 8.54
C LEU A 399 1.16 8.80 7.52
N ASP A 400 0.89 7.49 7.57
CA ASP A 400 1.31 6.55 6.55
C ASP A 400 0.19 6.35 5.54
N ILE A 401 0.23 7.16 4.47
CA ILE A 401 -0.77 7.13 3.42
C ILE A 401 -0.92 5.73 2.78
N LYS A 402 0.14 4.90 2.76
CA LYS A 402 0.10 3.57 2.17
C LYS A 402 -0.75 2.62 3.03
N GLN A 403 -0.61 2.68 4.35
CA GLN A 403 -1.44 1.87 5.26
C GLN A 403 -2.93 2.18 5.11
N VAL A 404 -3.31 3.46 5.08
CA VAL A 404 -4.72 3.84 4.89
C VAL A 404 -5.20 3.47 3.48
N GLN A 405 -4.35 3.64 2.46
CA GLN A 405 -4.65 3.24 1.09
C GLN A 405 -4.98 1.74 1.00
N GLU A 406 -4.16 0.89 1.61
CA GLU A 406 -4.39 -0.56 1.67
C GLU A 406 -5.75 -0.89 2.29
N LEU A 407 -6.11 -0.22 3.39
CA LEU A 407 -7.42 -0.42 4.02
C LEU A 407 -8.57 -0.04 3.10
N LEU A 408 -8.47 1.09 2.40
CA LEU A 408 -9.52 1.55 1.48
C LEU A 408 -9.72 0.57 0.32
N VAL A 409 -8.61 0.12 -0.28
CA VAL A 409 -8.63 -0.76 -1.45
C VAL A 409 -9.08 -2.17 -1.07
N ASN A 410 -8.44 -2.79 -0.08
CA ASN A 410 -8.69 -4.18 0.30
C ASN A 410 -10.10 -4.39 0.87
N ASN A 411 -10.65 -3.37 1.53
CA ASN A 411 -12.00 -3.44 2.09
C ASN A 411 -13.05 -2.79 1.20
N GLN A 412 -12.70 -2.27 0.02
CA GLN A 412 -13.63 -1.64 -0.91
C GLN A 412 -14.48 -0.57 -0.21
N ILE A 413 -13.82 0.37 0.47
CA ILE A 413 -14.47 1.36 1.32
C ILE A 413 -15.24 2.37 0.48
N ASP A 414 -16.49 2.63 0.88
CA ASP A 414 -17.36 3.63 0.25
C ASP A 414 -17.36 4.92 1.08
N TRP A 415 -17.39 4.80 2.41
CA TRP A 415 -17.41 5.91 3.35
C TRP A 415 -16.16 5.90 4.22
N LEU A 416 -15.45 7.02 4.25
CA LEU A 416 -14.30 7.26 5.12
C LEU A 416 -14.69 8.26 6.20
N ILE A 417 -14.64 7.84 7.45
CA ILE A 417 -14.91 8.67 8.63
C ILE A 417 -13.59 8.88 9.36
N HIS A 418 -13.08 10.10 9.34
CA HIS A 418 -11.77 10.42 9.88
C HIS A 418 -11.87 11.10 11.24
N LEU A 419 -11.63 10.34 12.32
CA LEU A 419 -11.69 10.81 13.71
C LEU A 419 -10.32 10.95 14.37
N SER A 420 -9.23 10.57 13.69
CA SER A 420 -7.87 10.68 14.24
C SER A 420 -7.47 12.16 14.37
N ALA A 421 -7.20 12.60 15.59
CA ALA A 421 -6.73 13.95 15.88
C ALA A 421 -6.14 14.05 17.29
N LEU A 422 -5.25 15.03 17.49
CA LEU A 422 -4.89 15.52 18.82
C LEU A 422 -5.73 16.75 19.15
N LEU A 423 -6.43 16.70 20.30
CA LEU A 423 -7.37 17.74 20.75
C LEU A 423 -6.63 18.93 21.37
N SER A 424 -7.37 20.00 21.70
CA SER A 424 -6.86 21.30 22.16
C SER A 424 -5.79 21.21 23.24
N ALA A 425 -6.11 20.71 24.44
CA ALA A 425 -5.19 20.74 25.57
C ALA A 425 -3.91 19.92 25.36
N VAL A 426 -4.01 18.79 24.64
CA VAL A 426 -2.86 17.94 24.32
C VAL A 426 -2.04 18.53 23.17
N GLY A 427 -2.71 19.11 22.17
CA GLY A 427 -2.06 19.73 21.03
C GLY A 427 -1.24 20.98 21.40
N GLU A 428 -1.67 21.75 22.41
CA GLU A 428 -0.86 22.86 22.93
C GLU A 428 0.41 22.40 23.66
N ARG A 429 0.45 21.16 24.16
CA ARG A 429 1.65 20.59 24.77
C ARG A 429 2.65 20.09 23.72
N ASP A 430 2.18 19.72 22.53
CA ASP A 430 3.00 19.24 21.42
C ASP A 430 2.47 19.75 20.06
N VAL A 431 2.75 21.02 19.80
CA VAL A 431 2.32 21.73 18.58
C VAL A 431 2.85 21.04 17.30
N PRO A 432 4.13 20.64 17.19
CA PRO A 432 4.62 19.94 16.00
C PRO A 432 3.85 18.64 15.71
N LEU A 433 3.59 17.82 16.74
CA LEU A 433 2.82 16.59 16.56
C LEU A 433 1.38 16.87 16.17
N ALA A 434 0.74 17.87 16.78
CA ALA A 434 -0.62 18.29 16.44
C ALA A 434 -0.73 18.78 14.99
N MET A 435 0.24 19.58 14.52
CA MET A 435 0.30 19.99 13.12
C MET A 435 0.48 18.79 12.20
N LYS A 436 1.44 17.92 12.50
CA LYS A 436 1.69 16.72 11.69
C LYS A 436 0.41 15.88 11.59
N LEU A 437 -0.16 15.46 12.71
CA LEU A 437 -1.34 14.60 12.70
C LEU A 437 -2.56 15.30 12.08
N ASN A 438 -2.92 16.50 12.56
CA ASN A 438 -4.20 17.10 12.20
C ASN A 438 -4.17 17.75 10.81
N ILE A 439 -3.02 18.20 10.32
CA ILE A 439 -2.88 18.84 8.98
C ILE A 439 -2.43 17.81 7.94
N GLU A 440 -1.27 17.17 8.14
CA GLU A 440 -0.73 16.18 7.19
C GLU A 440 -1.61 14.93 7.11
N GLY A 441 -2.10 14.44 8.26
CA GLY A 441 -3.07 13.33 8.28
C GLY A 441 -4.36 13.67 7.52
N THR A 442 -4.89 14.90 7.68
CA THR A 442 -6.04 15.38 6.92
C THR A 442 -5.75 15.45 5.41
N HIS A 443 -4.54 15.89 5.02
CA HIS A 443 -4.12 15.91 3.61
C HIS A 443 -4.14 14.50 3.00
N ASN A 444 -3.53 13.53 3.69
CA ASN A 444 -3.50 12.14 3.25
C ASN A 444 -4.92 11.60 3.02
N ILE A 445 -5.81 11.83 3.99
CA ILE A 445 -7.20 11.37 3.96
C ILE A 445 -7.99 12.00 2.81
N LEU A 446 -7.83 13.31 2.57
CA LEU A 446 -8.48 14.01 1.46
C LEU A 446 -8.00 13.52 0.10
N GLU A 447 -6.68 13.32 -0.06
CA GLU A 447 -6.10 12.78 -1.30
C GLU A 447 -6.58 11.35 -1.58
N LEU A 448 -6.64 10.51 -0.54
CA LEU A 448 -7.18 9.16 -0.67
C LEU A 448 -8.67 9.17 -1.00
N ALA A 449 -9.49 10.00 -0.33
CA ALA A 449 -10.90 10.13 -0.64
C ALA A 449 -11.13 10.59 -2.09
N ARG A 450 -10.31 11.51 -2.60
CA ARG A 450 -10.31 11.94 -4.00
C ARG A 450 -9.93 10.80 -4.95
N LYS A 451 -8.81 10.12 -4.69
CA LYS A 451 -8.26 9.05 -5.54
C LYS A 451 -9.22 7.85 -5.64
N TYR A 452 -9.84 7.46 -4.53
CA TYR A 452 -10.69 6.28 -4.42
C TYR A 452 -12.20 6.57 -4.43
N LYS A 453 -12.57 7.85 -4.59
CA LYS A 453 -13.98 8.33 -4.66
C LYS A 453 -14.81 7.94 -3.44
N CYS A 454 -14.21 8.03 -2.25
CA CYS A 454 -14.90 7.78 -1.00
C CYS A 454 -15.70 9.03 -0.59
N ARG A 455 -16.89 8.83 -0.03
CA ARG A 455 -17.57 9.88 0.75
C ARG A 455 -16.76 10.10 2.03
N LEU A 456 -16.43 11.34 2.35
CA LEU A 456 -15.53 11.66 3.44
C LEU A 456 -16.25 12.48 4.51
N PHE A 457 -16.16 12.01 5.75
CA PHE A 457 -16.53 12.78 6.94
C PHE A 457 -15.30 13.15 7.75
N ILE A 458 -15.17 14.44 8.09
CA ILE A 458 -14.21 14.93 9.07
C ILE A 458 -14.96 15.78 10.10
N PRO A 459 -14.89 15.47 11.41
CA PRO A 459 -15.46 16.34 12.42
C PRO A 459 -14.58 17.58 12.62
N SER A 460 -15.25 18.72 12.73
CA SER A 460 -14.71 19.94 13.29
C SER A 460 -15.27 20.16 14.69
N THR A 461 -15.16 21.37 15.24
CA THR A 461 -15.32 21.64 16.67
C THR A 461 -15.68 23.11 16.92
N ILE A 462 -16.27 23.39 18.08
CA ILE A 462 -16.31 24.73 18.69
C ILE A 462 -14.92 25.38 18.80
N GLY A 463 -13.85 24.58 18.87
CA GLY A 463 -12.48 25.07 18.88
C GLY A 463 -12.03 25.75 17.58
N ALA A 464 -12.78 25.64 16.49
CA ALA A 464 -12.50 26.31 15.21
C ALA A 464 -12.86 27.81 15.24
N PHE A 465 -13.50 28.28 16.30
CA PHE A 465 -13.82 29.68 16.54
C PHE A 465 -12.81 30.32 17.48
N GLY A 466 -12.84 31.65 17.59
CA GLY A 466 -11.97 32.40 18.49
C GLY A 466 -12.63 33.65 19.04
N PRO A 467 -11.87 34.50 19.76
CA PRO A 467 -12.43 35.65 20.47
C PRO A 467 -13.17 36.67 19.58
N ASP A 468 -12.81 36.72 18.29
CA ASP A 468 -13.42 37.62 17.30
C ASP A 468 -14.72 37.05 16.68
N SER A 469 -15.07 35.80 17.00
CA SER A 469 -16.28 35.13 16.50
C SER A 469 -17.52 35.60 17.27
N PRO A 470 -18.70 35.76 16.62
CA PRO A 470 -19.96 35.91 17.32
C PRO A 470 -20.17 34.73 18.28
N ARG A 471 -20.60 34.99 19.52
CA ARG A 471 -20.70 33.93 20.56
C ARG A 471 -22.13 33.49 20.84
N ASN A 472 -23.13 34.35 20.61
CA ASN A 472 -24.53 34.06 20.95
C ASN A 472 -25.53 34.76 20.01
N PRO A 473 -26.08 34.06 19.01
CA PRO A 473 -25.60 32.78 18.53
C PRO A 473 -24.38 32.91 17.61
N THR A 474 -23.63 31.83 17.45
CA THR A 474 -22.59 31.67 16.44
C THR A 474 -23.19 31.02 15.19
N PRO A 475 -23.29 31.73 14.06
CA PRO A 475 -23.81 31.17 12.81
C PRO A 475 -22.77 30.28 12.11
N ASP A 476 -23.19 29.55 11.07
CA ASP A 476 -22.27 28.72 10.27
C ASP A 476 -21.18 29.54 9.57
N PHE A 477 -21.55 30.72 9.07
CA PHE A 477 -20.68 31.66 8.37
C PHE A 477 -20.36 32.85 9.27
N CYS A 478 -19.16 32.86 9.84
CA CYS A 478 -18.67 34.00 10.61
C CYS A 478 -17.14 34.04 10.63
N ILE A 479 -16.59 35.01 11.35
CA ILE A 479 -15.15 35.10 11.61
C ILE A 479 -14.70 33.84 12.36
N GLN A 480 -13.64 33.19 11.88
CA GLN A 480 -12.96 32.07 12.53
C GLN A 480 -11.47 32.44 12.70
N ARG A 481 -11.10 32.87 13.91
CA ARG A 481 -9.72 33.22 14.28
C ARG A 481 -9.31 32.51 15.57
N PRO A 482 -9.27 31.17 15.57
CA PRO A 482 -8.91 30.40 16.75
C PRO A 482 -7.48 30.72 17.19
N ARG A 483 -7.24 30.67 18.51
CA ARG A 483 -5.93 30.92 19.13
C ARG A 483 -5.24 29.65 19.64
N THR A 484 -5.70 28.48 19.19
CA THR A 484 -5.10 27.18 19.52
C THR A 484 -4.67 26.46 18.24
N ILE A 485 -3.62 25.65 18.29
CA ILE A 485 -3.17 24.90 17.12
C ILE A 485 -4.23 23.91 16.64
N TYR A 486 -4.96 23.31 17.58
CA TYR A 486 -6.09 22.44 17.28
C TYR A 486 -7.16 23.19 16.48
N GLY A 487 -7.57 24.37 16.96
CA GLY A 487 -8.54 25.21 16.26
C GLY A 487 -8.09 25.61 14.86
N VAL A 488 -6.84 26.05 14.72
CA VAL A 488 -6.25 26.40 13.42
C VAL A 488 -6.29 25.20 12.46
N SER A 489 -5.90 24.01 12.93
CA SER A 489 -5.93 22.80 12.11
C SER A 489 -7.35 22.40 11.66
N LYS A 490 -8.37 22.71 12.47
CA LYS A 490 -9.77 22.41 12.15
C LYS A 490 -10.39 23.39 11.18
N VAL A 491 -10.09 24.69 11.28
CA VAL A 491 -10.43 25.67 10.23
C VAL A 491 -9.76 25.27 8.91
N HIS A 492 -8.50 24.85 8.95
CA HIS A 492 -7.80 24.34 7.77
C HIS A 492 -8.48 23.10 7.17
N ALA A 493 -8.92 22.14 7.99
CA ALA A 493 -9.63 20.96 7.53
C ALA A 493 -11.00 21.29 6.89
N GLU A 494 -11.75 22.25 7.45
CA GLU A 494 -13.01 22.75 6.89
C GLU A 494 -12.79 23.34 5.49
N LEU A 495 -11.90 24.33 5.40
CA LEU A 495 -11.64 25.05 4.15
C LEU A 495 -11.03 24.16 3.07
N LEU A 496 -10.11 23.27 3.46
CA LEU A 496 -9.49 22.35 2.51
C LEU A 496 -10.49 21.28 2.03
N GLY A 497 -11.33 20.75 2.91
CA GLY A 497 -12.38 19.81 2.52
C GLY A 497 -13.39 20.44 1.56
N GLU A 498 -13.81 21.69 1.81
CA GLU A 498 -14.63 22.48 0.89
C GLU A 498 -13.94 22.70 -0.45
N TYR A 499 -12.65 23.06 -0.45
CA TYR A 499 -11.87 23.16 -1.67
C TYR A 499 -11.86 21.85 -2.47
N PHE A 500 -11.64 20.70 -1.82
CA PHE A 500 -11.67 19.38 -2.48
C PHE A 500 -13.05 19.05 -3.05
N HIS A 501 -14.12 19.46 -2.37
CA HIS A 501 -15.46 19.36 -2.90
C HIS A 501 -15.63 20.18 -4.18
N HIS A 502 -15.30 21.47 -4.15
CA HIS A 502 -15.47 22.37 -5.29
C HIS A 502 -14.55 22.03 -6.47
N ARG A 503 -13.29 21.69 -6.19
CA ARG A 503 -12.26 21.51 -7.22
C ARG A 503 -12.27 20.12 -7.84
N TYR A 504 -12.54 19.09 -7.04
CA TYR A 504 -12.39 17.68 -7.44
C TYR A 504 -13.69 16.86 -7.32
N GLY A 505 -14.76 17.42 -6.75
CA GLY A 505 -16.03 16.73 -6.59
C GLY A 505 -16.04 15.69 -5.47
N VAL A 506 -15.15 15.78 -4.48
CA VAL A 506 -15.18 14.90 -3.30
C VAL A 506 -16.48 15.15 -2.51
N ASP A 507 -17.21 14.10 -2.13
CA ASP A 507 -18.39 14.20 -1.25
C ASP A 507 -17.93 14.37 0.20
N PHE A 508 -17.38 15.55 0.49
CA PHE A 508 -16.88 15.97 1.81
C PHE A 508 -18.02 16.45 2.70
N ARG A 509 -18.02 16.04 3.96
CA ARG A 509 -19.05 16.40 4.94
C ARG A 509 -18.38 16.67 6.29
N CYS A 510 -18.78 17.75 6.94
CA CYS A 510 -18.18 18.20 8.18
C CYS A 510 -19.24 18.75 9.14
N LEU A 511 -19.10 18.37 10.41
CA LEU A 511 -19.91 18.88 11.50
C LEU A 511 -19.00 19.49 12.56
N ARG A 512 -19.30 20.71 13.02
CA ARG A 512 -18.65 21.35 14.15
C ARG A 512 -19.29 20.85 15.44
N PHE A 513 -18.58 20.00 16.17
CA PHE A 513 -19.11 19.46 17.41
C PHE A 513 -18.94 20.42 18.59
N PRO A 514 -19.98 20.53 19.45
CA PRO A 514 -19.87 21.15 20.76
C PRO A 514 -19.11 20.24 21.74
N GLY A 515 -19.12 20.57 23.03
CA GLY A 515 -18.60 19.66 24.05
C GLY A 515 -19.43 18.37 24.10
N ILE A 516 -18.79 17.22 23.89
CA ILE A 516 -19.47 15.92 23.88
C ILE A 516 -19.39 15.28 25.25
N ILE A 517 -20.55 14.87 25.78
CA ILE A 517 -20.68 14.23 27.09
C ILE A 517 -21.05 12.77 26.88
N SER A 518 -20.26 11.87 27.48
CA SER A 518 -20.50 10.42 27.51
C SER A 518 -20.29 9.88 28.93
N ALA A 519 -21.03 8.84 29.31
CA ALA A 519 -20.95 8.27 30.66
C ALA A 519 -19.89 7.15 30.79
N ASP A 520 -19.50 6.54 29.67
CA ASP A 520 -18.61 5.39 29.58
C ASP A 520 -17.12 5.78 29.43
N THR A 521 -16.83 7.06 29.20
CA THR A 521 -15.49 7.55 28.92
C THR A 521 -14.99 8.41 30.07
N LYS A 522 -13.78 8.12 30.56
CA LYS A 522 -13.14 8.98 31.56
C LYS A 522 -12.72 10.31 30.92
N PRO A 523 -12.76 11.43 31.67
CA PRO A 523 -12.22 12.72 31.25
C PRO A 523 -10.81 12.59 30.65
N GLY A 524 -10.63 13.08 29.43
CA GLY A 524 -9.38 13.00 28.66
C GLY A 524 -8.49 14.24 28.76
N GLY A 525 -8.95 15.27 29.49
CA GLY A 525 -8.26 16.54 29.67
C GLY A 525 -8.73 17.66 28.72
N GLY A 526 -9.94 17.57 28.18
CA GLY A 526 -10.58 18.64 27.40
C GLY A 526 -11.10 19.79 28.27
N THR A 527 -11.40 20.94 27.65
CA THR A 527 -11.98 22.10 28.33
C THR A 527 -13.43 21.87 28.80
N THR A 528 -14.16 20.98 28.13
CA THR A 528 -15.58 20.66 28.42
C THR A 528 -15.76 19.51 29.41
N ASP A 529 -14.67 18.88 29.85
CA ASP A 529 -14.70 17.65 30.65
C ASP A 529 -15.29 17.86 32.05
N TYR A 530 -15.42 19.11 32.52
CA TYR A 530 -16.06 19.44 33.79
C TYR A 530 -17.49 18.89 33.84
N ALA A 531 -18.16 18.82 32.67
CA ALA A 531 -19.52 18.30 32.53
C ALA A 531 -19.59 16.77 32.64
N ILE A 532 -18.46 16.06 32.73
CA ILE A 532 -18.38 14.63 33.05
C ILE A 532 -17.91 14.47 34.50
N GLU A 533 -16.81 15.15 34.88
CA GLU A 533 -16.20 15.08 36.22
C GLU A 533 -17.19 15.41 37.34
N ILE A 534 -18.06 16.39 37.13
CA ILE A 534 -19.06 16.83 38.10
C ILE A 534 -19.98 15.70 38.56
N PHE A 535 -20.34 14.76 37.68
CA PHE A 535 -21.23 13.65 38.02
C PHE A 535 -20.52 12.61 38.89
N HIS A 536 -19.25 12.31 38.61
CA HIS A 536 -18.45 11.41 39.44
C HIS A 536 -18.24 11.98 40.85
N GLU A 537 -17.89 13.26 40.96
CA GLU A 537 -17.69 13.90 42.26
C GLU A 537 -19.01 14.11 43.02
N ALA A 538 -20.11 14.38 42.32
CA ALA A 538 -21.45 14.42 42.94
C ALA A 538 -21.82 13.08 43.61
N LEU A 539 -21.42 11.95 43.04
CA LEU A 539 -21.65 10.62 43.63
C LEU A 539 -20.66 10.27 44.73
N LYS A 540 -19.38 10.62 44.55
CA LYS A 540 -18.29 10.20 45.43
C LYS A 540 -18.17 11.04 46.70
N THR A 541 -18.20 12.36 46.56
CA THR A 541 -17.92 13.32 47.64
C THR A 541 -19.12 14.22 47.94
N GLY A 542 -20.06 14.34 47.00
CA GLY A 542 -21.17 15.28 47.10
C GLY A 542 -20.74 16.74 46.90
N SER A 543 -19.50 17.00 46.47
CA SER A 543 -19.00 18.33 46.18
C SER A 543 -18.03 18.34 45.01
N TYR A 544 -18.11 19.33 44.11
CA TYR A 544 -17.19 19.45 42.98
C TYR A 544 -16.50 20.81 42.94
N LYS A 545 -15.19 20.80 42.67
CA LYS A 545 -14.39 22.00 42.39
C LYS A 545 -14.27 22.15 40.87
N CYS A 546 -15.09 23.01 40.29
CA CYS A 546 -15.09 23.25 38.86
C CYS A 546 -13.96 24.19 38.47
N TYR A 547 -13.17 23.81 37.46
CA TYR A 547 -12.09 24.63 36.91
C TYR A 547 -12.56 25.73 35.95
N LEU A 548 -13.87 25.96 35.86
CA LEU A 548 -14.49 27.08 35.14
C LEU A 548 -15.32 27.95 36.10
N ARG A 549 -15.55 29.21 35.72
CA ARG A 549 -16.48 30.11 36.41
C ARG A 549 -17.91 29.60 36.25
N GLY A 550 -18.72 29.74 37.30
CA GLY A 550 -20.12 29.29 37.33
C GLY A 550 -21.04 29.84 36.22
N ASP A 551 -20.67 30.98 35.63
CA ASP A 551 -21.38 31.67 34.55
C ASP A 551 -20.89 31.32 33.14
N THR A 552 -19.87 30.46 33.01
CA THR A 552 -19.27 30.12 31.71
C THR A 552 -20.22 29.26 30.89
N ARG A 553 -20.94 29.85 29.92
CA ARG A 553 -21.83 29.11 29.01
C ARG A 553 -21.04 28.47 27.86
N LEU A 554 -21.27 27.18 27.63
CA LEU A 554 -20.73 26.47 26.47
C LEU A 554 -21.82 25.60 25.82
N PRO A 555 -21.80 25.42 24.49
CA PRO A 555 -22.66 24.47 23.82
C PRO A 555 -22.16 23.05 24.12
N MET A 556 -23.10 22.14 24.36
CA MET A 556 -22.86 20.76 24.75
C MET A 556 -23.83 19.82 24.03
N MET A 557 -23.46 18.54 23.92
CA MET A 557 -24.27 17.50 23.28
C MET A 557 -24.02 16.13 23.90
N TRP A 558 -25.09 15.35 24.05
CA TRP A 558 -24.99 13.97 24.49
C TRP A 558 -24.42 13.08 23.38
N ILE A 559 -23.60 12.08 23.74
CA ILE A 559 -22.92 11.22 22.77
C ILE A 559 -23.86 10.55 21.76
N ASP A 560 -25.05 10.09 22.17
CA ASP A 560 -25.98 9.43 21.23
C ASP A 560 -26.47 10.41 20.15
N ASP A 561 -26.72 11.66 20.51
CA ASP A 561 -27.10 12.72 19.56
C ASP A 561 -25.92 13.03 18.61
N CYS A 562 -24.69 13.07 19.13
CA CYS A 562 -23.48 13.22 18.31
C CYS A 562 -23.35 12.09 17.29
N ILE A 563 -23.48 10.83 17.71
CA ILE A 563 -23.40 9.68 16.80
C ILE A 563 -24.53 9.71 15.78
N GLN A 564 -25.76 10.01 16.20
CA GLN A 564 -26.89 10.13 15.29
C GLN A 564 -26.68 11.26 14.27
N SER A 565 -26.05 12.39 14.65
CA SER A 565 -25.73 13.47 13.73
C SER A 565 -24.78 13.02 12.61
N ILE A 566 -23.75 12.21 12.94
CA ILE A 566 -22.79 11.65 11.97
C ILE A 566 -23.50 10.70 11.01
N VAL A 567 -24.30 9.78 11.54
CA VAL A 567 -25.05 8.81 10.72
C VAL A 567 -25.98 9.56 9.77
N SER A 568 -26.77 10.51 10.29
CA SER A 568 -27.77 11.25 9.53
C SER A 568 -27.14 12.07 8.41
N ILE A 569 -26.07 12.84 8.71
CA ILE A 569 -25.40 13.63 7.67
C ILE A 569 -24.73 12.72 6.64
N MET A 570 -24.25 11.53 7.01
CA MET A 570 -23.63 10.58 6.07
C MET A 570 -24.65 9.88 5.17
N GLU A 571 -25.86 9.63 5.65
CA GLU A 571 -26.96 9.07 4.85
C GLU A 571 -27.62 10.11 3.93
N THR A 572 -27.54 11.39 4.29
CA THR A 572 -28.19 12.48 3.54
C THR A 572 -27.74 12.51 2.07
N PRO A 573 -28.66 12.58 1.10
CA PRO A 573 -28.31 12.79 -0.30
C PRO A 573 -27.49 14.07 -0.52
N SER A 574 -26.40 14.00 -1.28
CA SER A 574 -25.46 15.13 -1.45
C SER A 574 -26.12 16.38 -2.07
N ASN A 575 -27.19 16.22 -2.84
CA ASN A 575 -27.97 17.32 -3.43
C ASN A 575 -28.86 18.10 -2.43
N GLN A 576 -29.12 17.55 -1.24
CA GLN A 576 -29.85 18.26 -0.17
C GLN A 576 -28.92 19.16 0.67
N LEU A 577 -27.62 18.82 0.69
CA LEU A 577 -26.61 19.56 1.44
C LEU A 577 -26.16 20.80 0.65
N LYS A 578 -26.64 21.99 1.03
CA LYS A 578 -26.27 23.26 0.37
C LYS A 578 -24.88 23.78 0.75
N GLN A 579 -24.34 23.31 1.87
CA GLN A 579 -22.96 23.55 2.33
C GLN A 579 -22.34 22.22 2.79
N ARG A 580 -21.04 22.23 3.10
CA ARG A 580 -20.29 21.03 3.48
C ARG A 580 -19.89 21.02 4.95
N THR A 581 -19.86 22.17 5.60
CA THR A 581 -19.57 22.35 7.02
C THR A 581 -20.80 22.88 7.74
N TYR A 582 -21.21 22.24 8.84
CA TYR A 582 -22.39 22.67 9.63
C TYR A 582 -22.08 22.73 11.12
N ASN A 583 -22.61 23.74 11.79
CA ASN A 583 -22.82 23.73 13.24
C ASN A 583 -23.93 22.72 13.57
N VAL A 584 -23.71 21.93 14.61
CA VAL A 584 -24.75 21.07 15.21
C VAL A 584 -24.80 21.35 16.70
N SER A 585 -26.01 21.61 17.21
CA SER A 585 -26.23 21.95 18.61
C SER A 585 -27.27 21.02 19.24
N ALA A 586 -27.24 20.90 20.56
CA ALA A 586 -28.26 20.21 21.35
C ALA A 586 -28.69 21.06 22.53
N MET A 587 -27.75 21.47 23.37
CA MET A 587 -27.99 22.31 24.53
C MET A 587 -26.83 23.29 24.75
N SER A 588 -27.05 24.31 25.58
CA SER A 588 -26.00 25.23 26.00
C SER A 588 -26.25 25.64 27.44
N PHE A 589 -25.32 25.35 28.35
CA PHE A 589 -25.50 25.58 29.78
C PHE A 589 -24.23 26.09 30.45
N THR A 590 -24.38 26.66 31.65
CA THR A 590 -23.27 27.01 32.54
C THR A 590 -23.03 25.95 33.62
N PRO A 591 -21.85 25.92 34.29
CA PRO A 591 -21.63 25.04 35.43
C PRO A 591 -22.69 25.18 36.54
N ASP A 592 -23.16 26.41 36.80
CA ASP A 592 -24.21 26.64 37.79
C ASP A 592 -25.57 26.07 37.38
N GLU A 593 -25.91 26.14 36.09
CA GLU A 593 -27.13 25.54 35.55
C GLU A 593 -27.09 24.01 35.62
N LEU A 594 -25.94 23.42 35.28
CA LEU A 594 -25.72 21.98 35.41
C LEU A 594 -25.78 21.53 36.88
N ALA A 595 -25.15 22.27 37.80
CA ALA A 595 -25.21 21.99 39.23
C ALA A 595 -26.64 22.03 39.78
N LYS A 596 -27.45 23.01 39.36
CA LYS A 596 -28.88 23.08 39.71
C LYS A 596 -29.67 21.88 39.18
N ALA A 597 -29.39 21.43 37.96
CA ALA A 597 -30.03 20.23 37.39
C ALA A 597 -29.63 18.96 38.16
N ILE A 598 -28.36 18.83 38.54
CA ILE A 598 -27.85 17.73 39.40
C ILE A 598 -28.50 17.75 40.79
N GLN A 599 -28.69 18.94 41.38
CA GLN A 599 -29.31 19.10 42.70
C GLN A 599 -30.75 18.59 42.75
N LYS A 600 -31.47 18.50 41.62
CA LYS A 600 -32.78 17.83 41.55
C LYS A 600 -32.70 16.35 41.95
N TYR A 601 -31.56 15.70 41.71
CA TYR A 601 -31.30 14.29 42.04
C TYR A 601 -30.48 14.11 43.32
N LYS A 602 -29.53 15.02 43.59
CA LYS A 602 -28.68 15.02 44.78
C LYS A 602 -28.79 16.38 45.50
N PRO A 603 -29.84 16.61 46.34
CA PRO A 603 -30.12 17.93 46.94
C PRO A 603 -29.01 18.52 47.81
N LYS A 604 -28.10 17.68 48.33
CA LYS A 604 -26.96 18.09 49.15
C LYS A 604 -25.70 18.43 48.34
N PHE A 605 -25.74 18.28 47.01
CA PHE A 605 -24.60 18.53 46.14
C PHE A 605 -24.17 20.00 46.17
N ARG A 606 -22.86 20.24 46.28
CA ARG A 606 -22.27 21.59 46.29
C ARG A 606 -21.24 21.74 45.17
N ILE A 607 -21.20 22.91 44.55
CA ILE A 607 -20.19 23.27 43.57
C ILE A 607 -19.42 24.52 44.04
N SER A 608 -18.12 24.57 43.76
CA SER A 608 -17.29 25.77 43.92
C SER A 608 -16.44 25.97 42.66
N SER A 609 -16.19 27.22 42.27
CA SER A 609 -15.33 27.54 41.12
C SER A 609 -13.89 27.82 41.55
N GLU A 610 -12.93 27.13 40.93
CA GLU A 610 -11.49 27.37 41.02
C GLU A 610 -10.91 27.46 39.59
N PRO A 611 -11.15 28.57 38.85
CA PRO A 611 -10.78 28.65 37.43
C PRO A 611 -9.28 28.49 37.16
N ASP A 612 -8.92 27.76 36.10
CA ASP A 612 -7.53 27.60 35.65
C ASP A 612 -7.33 28.07 34.19
N GLU A 613 -6.18 27.71 33.57
CA GLU A 613 -5.84 28.09 32.20
C GLU A 613 -6.90 27.70 31.16
N ARG A 614 -7.71 26.68 31.43
CA ARG A 614 -8.82 26.25 30.55
C ARG A 614 -9.94 27.30 30.46
N GLN A 615 -10.06 28.18 31.44
CA GLN A 615 -11.03 29.28 31.39
C GLN A 615 -10.76 30.22 30.22
N LYS A 616 -9.49 30.55 29.94
CA LYS A 616 -9.12 31.42 28.82
C LYS A 616 -9.52 30.81 27.48
N ILE A 617 -9.47 29.47 27.39
CA ILE A 617 -9.91 28.72 26.21
C ILE A 617 -11.43 28.81 26.09
N ALA A 618 -12.17 28.53 27.17
CA ALA A 618 -13.64 28.61 27.17
C ALA A 618 -14.17 30.02 26.82
N ASP A 619 -13.51 31.07 27.33
CA ASP A 619 -13.87 32.46 27.05
C ASP A 619 -13.68 32.84 25.56
N SER A 620 -12.81 32.12 24.86
CA SER A 620 -12.59 32.30 23.41
C SER A 620 -13.60 31.58 22.54
N TRP A 621 -14.44 30.72 23.11
CA TRP A 621 -15.35 29.85 22.37
C TRP A 621 -16.80 30.38 22.34
N PRO A 622 -17.60 29.92 21.36
CA PRO A 622 -19.04 30.11 21.29
C PRO A 622 -19.77 29.75 22.58
N GLU A 623 -20.84 30.49 22.88
CA GLU A 623 -21.77 30.18 23.97
C GLU A 623 -22.97 29.37 23.46
N VAL A 624 -23.50 29.76 22.29
CA VAL A 624 -24.68 29.13 21.67
C VAL A 624 -24.44 28.99 20.17
N PHE A 625 -24.56 27.78 19.65
CA PHE A 625 -24.54 27.52 18.21
C PHE A 625 -25.91 27.77 17.57
N ASP A 626 -25.90 28.46 16.43
CA ASP A 626 -27.01 28.46 15.48
C ASP A 626 -26.81 27.31 14.48
N ASP A 627 -27.65 26.28 14.60
CA ASP A 627 -27.65 25.07 13.78
C ASP A 627 -28.84 25.02 12.80
N ARG A 628 -29.47 26.17 12.49
CA ARG A 628 -30.65 26.25 11.59
C ARG A 628 -30.43 25.55 10.25
N ASN A 629 -29.29 25.74 9.61
CA ASN A 629 -29.00 25.09 8.32
C ASN A 629 -28.92 23.57 8.44
N ALA A 630 -28.45 23.02 9.57
CA ALA A 630 -28.45 21.58 9.79
C ALA A 630 -29.88 21.03 9.92
N ARG A 631 -30.75 21.76 10.61
CA ARG A 631 -32.17 21.43 10.75
C ARG A 631 -32.91 21.52 9.42
N GLU A 632 -32.65 22.56 8.65
CA GLU A 632 -33.32 22.80 7.36
C GLU A 632 -32.83 21.88 6.24
N HIS A 633 -31.53 21.61 6.13
CA HIS A 633 -30.98 20.87 4.99
C HIS A 633 -31.07 19.35 5.14
N TRP A 634 -30.99 18.83 6.36
CA TRP A 634 -30.95 17.38 6.60
C TRP A 634 -31.74 16.93 7.84
N ASN A 635 -32.67 17.77 8.33
CA ASN A 635 -33.57 17.46 9.44
C ASN A 635 -32.86 17.09 10.74
N TRP A 636 -31.73 17.75 11.04
CA TRP A 636 -31.07 17.60 12.33
C TRP A 636 -32.04 17.86 13.48
N ASN A 637 -32.11 16.95 14.45
CA ASN A 637 -32.99 17.08 15.60
C ASN A 637 -32.46 16.32 16.83
N PRO A 638 -31.75 16.99 17.76
CA PRO A 638 -31.23 16.38 18.98
C PRO A 638 -32.38 15.91 19.88
N LYS A 639 -32.15 14.85 20.65
CA LYS A 639 -33.17 14.20 21.49
C LYS A 639 -32.94 14.39 22.98
N VAL A 640 -31.74 14.79 23.38
CA VAL A 640 -31.37 14.93 24.78
C VAL A 640 -31.19 16.40 25.12
N ASP A 641 -31.98 16.87 26.10
CA ASP A 641 -31.82 18.18 26.73
C ASP A 641 -31.03 18.05 28.05
N LEU A 642 -30.90 19.15 28.81
CA LEU A 642 -30.13 19.17 30.05
C LEU A 642 -30.70 18.21 31.12
N ASP A 643 -32.01 18.14 31.27
CA ASP A 643 -32.64 17.24 32.24
C ASP A 643 -32.48 15.77 31.82
N GLY A 644 -32.66 15.47 30.53
CA GLY A 644 -32.40 14.14 29.96
C GLY A 644 -30.95 13.71 30.06
N LEU A 645 -30.00 14.64 29.91
CA LEU A 645 -28.57 14.41 30.13
C LEU A 645 -28.30 13.95 31.58
N VAL A 646 -28.77 14.71 32.56
CA VAL A 646 -28.57 14.41 33.98
C VAL A 646 -29.19 13.06 34.34
N GLN A 647 -30.39 12.78 33.86
CA GLN A 647 -31.07 11.50 34.06
C GLN A 647 -30.25 10.33 33.53
N ARG A 648 -29.71 10.43 32.30
CA ARG A 648 -28.91 9.37 31.67
C ARG A 648 -27.59 9.15 32.38
N MET A 649 -26.91 10.23 32.78
CA MET A 649 -25.65 10.15 33.53
C MET A 649 -25.84 9.40 34.85
N PHE A 650 -26.83 9.77 35.66
CA PHE A 650 -27.10 9.05 36.91
C PHE A 650 -27.54 7.60 36.68
N ALA A 651 -28.43 7.36 35.71
CA ALA A 651 -28.89 6.01 35.39
C ALA A 651 -27.76 5.07 34.94
N TYR A 652 -26.68 5.61 34.37
CA TYR A 652 -25.49 4.85 34.00
C TYR A 652 -24.54 4.68 35.20
N LEU A 653 -24.19 5.77 35.88
CA LEU A 653 -23.19 5.76 36.95
C LEU A 653 -23.65 5.02 38.21
N GLU A 654 -24.96 4.96 38.49
CA GLU A 654 -25.50 4.18 39.61
C GLU A 654 -25.54 2.65 39.34
N LYS A 655 -25.30 2.23 38.09
CA LYS A 655 -25.20 0.80 37.72
C LYS A 655 -23.76 0.26 37.76
N GLN A 656 -22.76 1.14 37.85
CA GLN A 656 -21.36 0.79 38.08
C GLN A 656 -21.10 0.69 39.58
#